data_AF-A0A158RHE8-F1
#
_entry.id   AF-A0A158RHE8-F1
#
_cell.length_a   1.000
_cell.length_b   1.000
_cell.length_c   1.000
_cell.angle_alpha   90.00
_cell.angle_beta   90.00
_cell.angle_gamma   90.00
#
_symmetry.space_group_name_H-M   'P 1'
#
loop_
_entity.id
_entity.type
_entity.pdbx_description
1 polymer ?
#
loop_
_entity_poly.entity_id
_entity_poly.type
_entity_poly.pdbx_seq_one_letter_code
_entity_poly.pdbx_strand_id
1 'polypeptide(L)'
;MSKKKTSRVLVAGICISTLLSPVAFEASKGYAAPLEENKGEKLEEVKENKLEQRVFQLPGKGSVDEENKRLRVSWKLSANEPTGIYAEPNEEITIDIKGTQPIQAFIGTRSYDEKDPEEFDLKPGKNIISSPRGGILYFYNMNNEGEVTASVTNGGSHFPLFILGKHTKKDWDEMLKKYKDPYAVELKGERSLITASPSSIQKFMKKTNPIELMELHDKIIRIENAVAGLSEDGVGVAKSPIHYAQFVEKRKPAEGDFMFAKNYHTGYIPTAMNRVLDIEVLEKDGWGPWHEVGHLHQQEPWKWSKVREVTVNIYSLAVQKALGNQLEMDEHYKNSFEYLEKPKAERFIDDINPLTMFWQLNVVYGEHFYPRLHQAYRLLPQSEMPHSDEEKKQLFIYMTSQVAGQNLIPFFEEWGLTPNDDIREKIEKLNLPKLEKEIWKATDSNDIREKQVEPYKVPYGEPANEVKNLVVGTESDENEASKLVQNLGENVKVTGKITWSKLEDGKQEVLVEIEDEKGNKNSIPVQVNGIYGDSIIFQGLSNDVMSTVTLRHNEKKLNVNFTNNKIHYRFEKEEYMGLAIYDRNGIEKKRVSAEGQETGKRFAMDLNELAFEYGDVVKVFHAEPDRLKWYQNNTLVDQGKAKNKKEKFFKITPQGFELKGSLQEVTAKPQQLVVGTDVEELDPKAFVEVKDGEVVGFVGKPDTTKIGEQTVEVETKDMFGNKQVTEVPLEVTYGDSIAYVGYNNEIASVVTLKHEEKKLHATDMDEQIHEYFDKEQYMGITLYDGNGTEKKHVTAEGQETSKNFAEQVNGLQFEYGDVVKVFHAEPDRLKWYQNNNFAGQGEKKGAKELFFKVTAKGFERIETQQEVKAVPQKVVIGTDSETLDAKKFVEVNDGEVVGFVGKPDTTTIGKQTVRVETKDRFGNKKVTEVPMEVTYGDSVVYQGVSNITRSIVTLNHGEKKLHATFTDETIHYRFVNEQYIGLTLYDSNGKEKKHVTAEGQETSKKFAEQVNGAMFEYGDVLKVYHAESDRLNWYNKNELVGKGNAKKFKEISFKITPNGLEQVQ
;
A
#
# COMPACT_ATOMS: atom_id res chain seq x y z
N MET A 1 -76.56 -0.98 -6.73
CA MET A 1 -77.08 -0.79 -5.36
C MET A 1 -76.25 -1.61 -4.38
N SER A 2 -75.36 -0.97 -3.60
CA SER A 2 -75.02 -1.42 -2.25
C SER A 2 -74.22 -0.31 -1.57
N LYS A 3 -74.66 0.07 -0.37
CA LYS A 3 -74.23 1.23 0.41
C LYS A 3 -72.93 0.90 1.16
N LYS A 4 -71.91 1.76 1.06
CA LYS A 4 -70.85 1.87 2.09
C LYS A 4 -70.97 3.24 2.75
N LYS A 5 -71.25 3.22 4.06
CA LYS A 5 -71.29 4.38 4.95
C LYS A 5 -69.85 4.85 5.19
N THR A 6 -69.57 6.11 4.90
CA THR A 6 -68.41 6.87 5.38
C THR A 6 -68.80 7.59 6.67
N SER A 7 -68.10 7.31 7.77
CA SER A 7 -68.19 8.10 8.99
C SER A 7 -67.17 9.23 8.89
N ARG A 8 -67.65 10.48 8.77
CA ARG A 8 -66.88 11.70 8.97
C ARG A 8 -66.88 11.99 10.47
N VAL A 9 -65.73 11.97 11.12
CA VAL A 9 -65.54 12.65 12.41
C VAL A 9 -64.97 14.02 12.08
N LEU A 10 -65.82 15.02 12.24
CA LEU A 10 -65.50 16.44 12.22
C LEU A 10 -64.92 16.76 13.62
N VAL A 11 -63.64 17.10 13.74
CA VAL A 11 -63.13 17.75 14.94
C VAL A 11 -63.09 19.24 14.63
N ALA A 12 -64.05 19.96 15.21
CA ALA A 12 -64.16 21.40 15.12
C ALA A 12 -62.99 22.05 15.86
N GLY A 13 -62.20 22.83 15.12
CA GLY A 13 -61.27 23.78 15.71
C GLY A 13 -62.03 24.86 16.46
N ILE A 14 -61.70 25.01 17.75
CA ILE A 14 -62.16 26.13 18.56
C ILE A 14 -61.10 27.21 18.43
N CYS A 15 -61.42 28.26 17.65
CA CYS A 15 -60.76 29.55 17.75
C CYS A 15 -61.28 30.25 19.00
N ILE A 16 -60.39 30.65 19.93
CA ILE A 16 -60.70 31.70 20.91
C ILE A 16 -59.65 32.79 20.79
N SER A 17 -60.18 33.98 20.54
CA SER A 17 -59.54 35.29 20.46
C SER A 17 -59.06 35.79 21.82
N THR A 18 -58.00 36.60 21.76
CA THR A 18 -57.31 37.37 22.80
C THR A 18 -58.18 38.20 23.75
N LEU A 19 -57.80 38.26 25.05
CA LEU A 19 -57.53 39.47 25.86
C LEU A 19 -57.55 39.20 27.39
N LEU A 20 -56.47 39.64 28.07
CA LEU A 20 -56.34 40.01 29.52
C LEU A 20 -56.33 38.91 30.62
N SER A 21 -55.13 38.51 31.08
CA SER A 21 -54.73 38.01 32.45
C SER A 21 -55.45 36.80 33.08
N PRO A 22 -54.91 36.10 34.12
CA PRO A 22 -53.54 35.67 34.42
C PRO A 22 -53.29 34.23 33.90
N VAL A 23 -52.03 33.78 33.92
CA VAL A 23 -51.56 32.45 33.49
C VAL A 23 -52.41 31.33 34.10
N ALA A 24 -53.32 30.77 33.29
CA ALA A 24 -54.08 29.58 33.65
C ALA A 24 -53.20 28.35 33.43
N PHE A 25 -52.71 27.80 34.54
CA PHE A 25 -52.07 26.49 34.61
C PHE A 25 -53.09 25.42 34.21
N GLU A 26 -52.91 24.81 33.03
CA GLU A 26 -53.46 23.48 32.76
C GLU A 26 -52.42 22.45 33.19
N ALA A 27 -52.81 21.63 34.19
CA ALA A 27 -52.01 20.52 34.69
C ALA A 27 -51.71 19.54 33.56
N SER A 28 -50.43 19.33 33.31
CA SER A 28 -49.91 18.34 32.36
C SER A 28 -50.30 16.93 32.82
N LYS A 29 -50.76 16.11 31.86
CA LYS A 29 -51.13 14.70 32.07
C LYS A 29 -49.88 13.85 32.29
N GLY A 30 -49.25 14.02 33.46
CA GLY A 30 -48.04 13.30 33.88
C GLY A 30 -48.26 12.30 35.01
N TYR A 31 -49.49 12.09 35.46
CA TYR A 31 -49.78 11.00 36.38
C TYR A 31 -49.87 9.68 35.62
N ALA A 32 -49.06 8.71 36.04
CA ALA A 32 -49.54 7.33 36.03
C ALA A 32 -50.94 7.35 36.63
N ALA A 33 -51.94 7.12 35.78
CA ALA A 33 -53.33 7.07 36.21
C ALA A 33 -53.45 6.08 37.38
N PRO A 34 -54.24 6.36 38.43
CA PRO A 34 -54.74 5.29 39.25
C PRO A 34 -55.60 4.41 38.34
N LEU A 35 -55.08 3.23 38.01
CA LEU A 35 -55.79 2.06 37.47
C LEU A 35 -57.16 2.40 36.85
N GLU A 36 -57.21 2.72 35.55
CA GLU A 36 -58.38 2.28 34.80
C GLU A 36 -58.29 0.75 34.73
N GLU A 37 -59.26 0.09 35.38
CA GLU A 37 -59.47 -1.36 35.33
C GLU A 37 -59.63 -1.83 33.88
N ASN A 38 -58.52 -2.18 33.22
CA ASN A 38 -58.56 -3.06 32.07
C ASN A 38 -58.90 -4.46 32.58
N LYS A 39 -60.18 -4.81 32.44
CA LYS A 39 -60.71 -6.16 32.67
C LYS A 39 -59.96 -7.17 31.81
N GLY A 40 -59.15 -7.99 32.46
CA GLY A 40 -58.78 -9.31 31.96
C GLY A 40 -57.29 -9.56 31.91
N GLU A 41 -56.66 -9.75 33.08
CA GLU A 41 -55.73 -10.85 33.37
C GLU A 41 -55.31 -10.74 34.84
N LYS A 42 -55.20 -11.89 35.52
CA LYS A 42 -54.92 -11.97 36.96
C LYS A 42 -53.51 -11.45 37.26
N LEU A 43 -53.41 -10.21 37.71
CA LEU A 43 -52.24 -9.70 38.44
C LEU A 43 -52.30 -10.26 39.87
N GLU A 44 -51.25 -10.96 40.29
CA GLU A 44 -51.04 -11.31 41.69
C GLU A 44 -50.99 -10.04 42.53
N GLU A 45 -51.85 -10.00 43.55
CA GLU A 45 -52.02 -8.90 44.48
C GLU A 45 -50.79 -8.83 45.40
N VAL A 46 -49.72 -8.15 44.98
CA VAL A 46 -48.60 -7.84 45.87
C VAL A 46 -49.06 -6.72 46.81
N LYS A 47 -49.32 -7.07 48.07
CA LYS A 47 -49.51 -6.11 49.18
C LYS A 47 -48.19 -5.38 49.49
N GLU A 48 -47.69 -4.54 48.58
CA GLU A 48 -46.60 -3.63 48.90
C GLU A 48 -47.13 -2.51 49.81
N ASN A 49 -46.38 -2.21 50.87
CA ASN A 49 -46.64 -1.04 51.70
C ASN A 49 -46.50 0.21 50.82
N LYS A 50 -47.53 1.08 50.78
CA LYS A 50 -47.57 2.27 49.90
C LYS A 50 -46.32 3.18 49.99
N LEU A 51 -45.60 3.11 51.11
CA LEU A 51 -44.39 3.90 51.41
C LEU A 51 -43.07 3.20 51.02
N GLU A 52 -43.08 1.91 50.69
CA GLU A 52 -41.89 1.06 50.52
C GLU A 52 -41.91 0.33 49.17
N GLN A 53 -41.65 1.08 48.11
CA GLN A 53 -41.59 0.56 46.74
C GLN A 53 -40.28 -0.18 46.50
N ARG A 54 -40.33 -1.35 45.86
CA ARG A 54 -39.12 -2.09 45.39
C ARG A 54 -39.12 -2.39 43.90
N VAL A 55 -40.25 -2.19 43.22
CA VAL A 55 -40.39 -2.33 41.77
C VAL A 55 -40.56 -0.95 41.13
N PHE A 56 -39.72 -0.61 40.17
CA PHE A 56 -39.64 0.71 39.55
C PHE A 56 -39.86 0.61 38.05
N GLN A 57 -40.86 1.34 37.55
CA GLN A 57 -41.03 1.59 36.12
C GLN A 57 -40.25 2.84 35.75
N LEU A 58 -39.24 2.66 34.89
CA LEU A 58 -38.28 3.70 34.56
C LEU A 58 -38.47 4.08 33.09
N PRO A 59 -39.17 5.19 32.78
CA PRO A 59 -39.26 5.67 31.41
C PRO A 59 -37.88 6.11 30.91
N GLY A 60 -37.63 5.94 29.62
CA GLY A 60 -36.44 6.45 28.95
C GLY A 60 -36.37 7.97 29.08
N LYS A 61 -35.37 8.47 29.82
CA LYS A 61 -35.18 9.91 30.05
C LYS A 61 -34.22 10.57 29.05
N GLY A 62 -33.57 9.77 28.22
CA GLY A 62 -32.46 10.21 27.39
C GLY A 62 -31.22 10.56 28.21
N SER A 63 -30.12 10.82 27.50
CA SER A 63 -28.83 11.14 28.09
C SER A 63 -28.77 12.60 28.56
N VAL A 64 -28.40 12.83 29.83
CA VAL A 64 -28.07 14.16 30.36
C VAL A 64 -26.93 14.85 29.59
N ASP A 65 -26.06 14.08 28.93
CA ASP A 65 -24.95 14.63 28.13
C ASP A 65 -25.45 15.18 26.80
N GLU A 66 -26.31 14.44 26.12
CA GLU A 66 -26.93 14.90 24.87
C GLU A 66 -27.89 16.06 25.15
N GLU A 67 -28.59 16.02 26.28
CA GLU A 67 -29.47 17.10 26.69
C GLU A 67 -28.70 18.39 27.02
N ASN A 68 -27.57 18.28 27.73
CA ASN A 68 -26.68 19.39 28.02
C ASN A 68 -26.16 20.06 26.73
N LYS A 69 -25.75 19.25 25.74
CA LYS A 69 -25.33 19.74 24.41
C LYS A 69 -26.48 20.40 23.66
N ARG A 70 -27.66 19.78 23.63
CA ARG A 70 -28.87 20.32 22.96
C ARG A 70 -29.26 21.67 23.54
N LEU A 71 -29.26 21.79 24.86
CA LEU A 71 -29.64 23.01 25.57
C LEU A 71 -28.57 24.10 25.50
N ARG A 72 -27.32 23.74 25.19
CA ARG A 72 -26.13 24.61 25.12
C ARG A 72 -25.76 25.20 26.48
N VAL A 73 -25.97 24.46 27.57
CA VAL A 73 -25.72 24.92 28.94
C VAL A 73 -24.45 24.29 29.52
N SER A 74 -23.88 24.86 30.58
CA SER A 74 -22.61 24.34 31.14
C SER A 74 -22.79 23.17 32.10
N TRP A 75 -23.93 23.13 32.81
CA TRP A 75 -24.18 22.14 33.85
C TRP A 75 -25.26 21.15 33.43
N LYS A 76 -25.03 19.88 33.74
CA LYS A 76 -25.99 18.79 33.51
C LYS A 76 -27.10 18.83 34.57
N LEU A 77 -28.31 18.46 34.18
CA LEU A 77 -29.41 18.17 35.12
C LEU A 77 -29.20 16.83 35.82
N SER A 78 -30.04 16.50 36.80
CA SER A 78 -29.89 15.28 37.58
C SER A 78 -30.17 14.03 36.75
N ALA A 79 -29.27 13.06 36.82
CA ALA A 79 -29.46 11.71 36.27
C ALA A 79 -30.28 10.81 37.21
N ASN A 80 -30.58 11.27 38.44
CA ASN A 80 -31.13 10.43 39.49
C ASN A 80 -32.65 10.25 39.36
N GLU A 81 -33.09 9.00 39.25
CA GLU A 81 -34.45 8.59 39.60
C GLU A 81 -34.45 8.01 41.03
N PRO A 82 -35.15 8.63 41.99
CA PRO A 82 -35.08 8.24 43.41
C PRO A 82 -35.82 6.93 43.66
N THR A 83 -35.22 6.07 44.48
CA THR A 83 -35.81 4.77 44.86
C THR A 83 -36.42 4.75 46.26
N GLY A 84 -35.98 5.65 47.15
CA GLY A 84 -36.30 5.60 48.58
C GLY A 84 -35.60 4.47 49.32
N ILE A 85 -34.55 3.89 48.74
CA ILE A 85 -33.75 2.80 49.31
C ILE A 85 -32.35 3.32 49.65
N TYR A 86 -31.90 3.02 50.87
CA TYR A 86 -30.56 3.27 51.38
C TYR A 86 -29.80 1.94 51.48
N ALA A 87 -28.60 1.89 50.91
CA ALA A 87 -27.66 0.78 51.06
C ALA A 87 -26.63 1.09 52.15
N GLU A 88 -26.44 0.16 53.08
CA GLU A 88 -25.37 0.25 54.07
C GLU A 88 -23.97 0.07 53.43
N PRO A 89 -22.89 0.54 54.08
CA PRO A 89 -21.53 0.30 53.61
C PRO A 89 -21.25 -1.19 53.39
N ASN A 90 -20.84 -1.56 52.18
CA ASN A 90 -20.58 -2.93 51.71
C ASN A 90 -21.80 -3.86 51.65
N GLU A 91 -23.02 -3.33 51.76
CA GLU A 91 -24.23 -4.14 51.58
C GLU A 91 -24.39 -4.56 50.11
N GLU A 92 -24.71 -5.84 49.89
CA GLU A 92 -25.05 -6.34 48.56
C GLU A 92 -26.53 -6.10 48.24
N ILE A 93 -26.77 -5.33 47.18
CA ILE A 93 -28.10 -5.09 46.63
C ILE A 93 -28.29 -5.95 45.38
N THR A 94 -29.36 -6.75 45.37
CA THR A 94 -29.73 -7.55 44.19
C THR A 94 -30.84 -6.84 43.42
N ILE A 95 -30.62 -6.62 42.13
CA ILE A 95 -31.53 -5.90 41.24
C ILE A 95 -31.80 -6.76 40.00
N ASP A 96 -33.07 -7.01 39.71
CA ASP A 96 -33.51 -7.68 38.49
C ASP A 96 -34.04 -6.65 37.48
N ILE A 97 -33.42 -6.59 36.30
CA ILE A 97 -33.81 -5.69 35.21
C ILE A 97 -34.64 -6.48 34.18
N LYS A 98 -35.92 -6.16 34.09
CA LYS A 98 -36.84 -6.73 33.10
C LYS A 98 -36.86 -5.84 31.85
N GLY A 99 -36.59 -6.45 30.69
CA GLY A 99 -36.51 -5.78 29.40
C GLY A 99 -35.29 -6.24 28.60
N THR A 100 -35.00 -5.57 27.48
CA THR A 100 -33.84 -5.87 26.62
C THR A 100 -32.74 -4.81 26.69
N GLN A 101 -33.02 -3.65 27.27
CA GLN A 101 -32.11 -2.51 27.32
C GLN A 101 -31.41 -2.43 28.69
N PRO A 102 -30.10 -2.13 28.73
CA PRO A 102 -29.41 -1.85 29.97
C PRO A 102 -29.79 -0.46 30.51
N ILE A 103 -29.58 -0.26 31.81
CA ILE A 103 -29.73 1.02 32.52
C ILE A 103 -28.56 1.21 33.49
N GLN A 104 -28.48 2.37 34.14
CA GLN A 104 -27.52 2.61 35.22
C GLN A 104 -28.18 2.67 36.59
N ALA A 105 -27.37 2.45 37.62
CA ALA A 105 -27.69 2.75 39.00
C ALA A 105 -26.55 3.50 39.68
N PHE A 106 -26.90 4.28 40.70
CA PHE A 106 -25.96 5.02 41.54
C PHE A 106 -26.18 4.66 43.00
N ILE A 107 -25.12 4.47 43.77
CA ILE A 107 -25.19 4.41 45.24
C ILE A 107 -24.39 5.59 45.81
N GLY A 108 -25.10 6.52 46.46
CA GLY A 108 -24.56 7.79 46.97
C GLY A 108 -25.20 9.01 46.30
N THR A 109 -25.08 10.18 46.93
CA THR A 109 -25.65 11.45 46.46
C THR A 109 -24.58 12.54 46.44
N ARG A 110 -24.33 13.13 45.27
CA ARG A 110 -23.33 14.19 45.07
C ARG A 110 -23.58 15.36 46.03
N SER A 111 -22.52 15.87 46.66
CA SER A 111 -22.53 16.91 47.70
C SER A 111 -23.25 16.61 49.02
N TYR A 112 -24.22 15.68 49.06
CA TYR A 112 -24.79 15.20 50.33
C TYR A 112 -23.79 14.29 51.08
N ASP A 113 -23.05 13.50 50.30
CA ASP A 113 -21.97 12.62 50.73
C ASP A 113 -20.60 13.28 50.46
N GLU A 114 -19.56 12.86 51.18
CA GLU A 114 -18.21 13.43 51.03
C GLU A 114 -17.56 13.11 49.67
N LYS A 115 -17.98 12.03 49.02
CA LYS A 115 -17.47 11.59 47.72
C LYS A 115 -18.62 11.39 46.76
N ASP A 116 -18.30 11.45 45.47
CA ASP A 116 -19.22 11.12 44.39
C ASP A 116 -19.75 9.68 44.51
N PRO A 117 -20.95 9.40 43.98
CA PRO A 117 -21.57 8.08 44.04
C PRO A 117 -20.76 7.02 43.29
N GLU A 118 -20.88 5.77 43.73
CA GLU A 118 -20.52 4.62 42.89
C GLU A 118 -21.54 4.46 41.76
N GLU A 119 -21.06 4.29 40.52
CA GLU A 119 -21.88 4.11 39.32
C GLU A 119 -21.83 2.65 38.85
N PHE A 120 -22.98 2.10 38.45
CA PHE A 120 -23.13 0.69 38.06
C PHE A 120 -23.92 0.56 36.76
N ASP A 121 -23.35 -0.13 35.77
CA ASP A 121 -24.08 -0.54 34.57
C ASP A 121 -24.88 -1.82 34.85
N LEU A 122 -26.20 -1.75 34.76
CA LEU A 122 -27.10 -2.86 35.01
C LEU A 122 -27.55 -3.48 33.69
N LYS A 123 -27.26 -4.77 33.52
CA LYS A 123 -27.65 -5.54 32.34
C LYS A 123 -29.04 -6.16 32.53
N PRO A 124 -29.76 -6.50 31.45
CA PRO A 124 -30.98 -7.32 31.55
C PRO A 124 -30.77 -8.58 32.40
N GLY A 125 -31.73 -8.87 33.27
CA GLY A 125 -31.68 -9.95 34.26
C GLY A 125 -31.09 -9.52 35.60
N LYS A 126 -30.55 -10.49 36.35
CA LYS A 126 -30.08 -10.32 37.72
C LYS A 126 -28.70 -9.65 37.79
N ASN A 127 -28.61 -8.59 38.58
CA ASN A 127 -27.38 -7.86 38.91
C ASN A 127 -27.19 -7.86 40.43
N ILE A 128 -25.94 -7.91 40.89
CA ILE A 128 -25.56 -7.76 42.30
C ILE A 128 -24.55 -6.62 42.35
N ILE A 129 -24.86 -5.58 43.13
CA ILE A 129 -24.03 -4.39 43.27
C ILE A 129 -23.79 -4.10 44.75
N SER A 130 -22.66 -3.48 45.08
CA SER A 130 -22.35 -3.03 46.43
C SER A 130 -21.42 -1.80 46.38
N SER A 131 -21.59 -0.88 47.34
CA SER A 131 -20.72 0.28 47.52
C SER A 131 -20.00 0.17 48.85
N PRO A 132 -18.66 0.35 48.91
CA PRO A 132 -17.93 0.35 50.18
C PRO A 132 -18.35 1.45 51.16
N ARG A 133 -18.97 2.53 50.67
CA ARG A 133 -19.41 3.67 51.47
C ARG A 133 -20.90 3.64 51.79
N GLY A 134 -21.69 2.87 51.05
CA GLY A 134 -23.14 2.92 51.11
C GLY A 134 -23.68 4.27 50.61
N GLY A 135 -24.99 4.45 50.68
CA GLY A 135 -25.66 5.65 50.19
C GLY A 135 -27.05 5.37 49.64
N ILE A 136 -27.71 6.42 49.15
CA ILE A 136 -29.02 6.31 48.51
C ILE A 136 -28.85 5.63 47.14
N LEU A 137 -29.71 4.65 46.86
CA LEU A 137 -29.80 4.01 45.55
C LEU A 137 -30.64 4.87 44.59
N TYR A 138 -30.12 5.16 43.42
CA TYR A 138 -30.84 5.79 42.31
C TYR A 138 -30.77 4.92 41.07
N PHE A 139 -31.77 5.02 40.19
CA PHE A 139 -31.70 4.48 38.85
C PHE A 139 -31.54 5.58 37.81
N TYR A 140 -31.06 5.21 36.63
CA TYR A 140 -30.97 6.09 35.48
C TYR A 140 -31.19 5.33 34.18
N ASN A 141 -32.36 5.54 33.57
CA ASN A 141 -32.67 5.03 32.24
C ASN A 141 -32.31 6.10 31.19
N MET A 142 -31.09 6.01 30.65
CA MET A 142 -30.56 6.93 29.64
C MET A 142 -31.09 6.69 28.21
N ASN A 143 -31.94 5.68 28.01
CA ASN A 143 -32.53 5.42 26.69
C ASN A 143 -33.49 6.57 26.32
N ASN A 144 -33.54 6.95 25.04
CA ASN A 144 -34.41 8.05 24.57
C ASN A 144 -35.90 7.67 24.55
N GLU A 145 -36.21 6.38 24.45
CA GLU A 145 -37.56 5.83 24.36
C GLU A 145 -37.64 4.49 25.12
N GLY A 146 -38.87 4.05 25.39
CA GLY A 146 -39.17 2.80 26.08
C GLY A 146 -39.25 2.93 27.60
N GLU A 147 -39.63 1.84 28.25
CA GLU A 147 -39.71 1.73 29.70
C GLU A 147 -38.96 0.45 30.14
N VAL A 148 -38.18 0.57 31.21
CA VAL A 148 -37.48 -0.56 31.84
C VAL A 148 -38.04 -0.77 33.24
N THR A 149 -38.36 -2.02 33.59
CA THR A 149 -38.78 -2.34 34.96
C THR A 149 -37.58 -2.85 35.76
N ALA A 150 -37.19 -2.16 36.83
CA ALA A 150 -36.15 -2.57 37.76
C ALA A 150 -36.76 -3.04 39.08
N SER A 151 -36.37 -4.21 39.57
CA SER A 151 -36.87 -4.78 40.83
C SER A 151 -35.74 -5.02 41.81
N VAL A 152 -35.75 -4.35 42.96
CA VAL A 152 -34.77 -4.57 44.04
C VAL A 152 -35.23 -5.75 44.90
N THR A 153 -34.73 -6.94 44.59
CA THR A 153 -35.21 -8.20 45.19
C THR A 153 -34.57 -8.54 46.53
N ASN A 154 -33.38 -7.99 46.82
CA ASN A 154 -32.68 -8.21 48.10
C ASN A 154 -31.78 -7.03 48.45
N GLY A 155 -31.61 -6.78 49.75
CA GLY A 155 -30.79 -5.69 50.28
C GLY A 155 -31.48 -4.33 50.25
N GLY A 156 -30.90 -3.39 50.99
CA GLY A 156 -31.31 -2.01 51.12
C GLY A 156 -32.49 -1.82 52.07
N SER A 157 -32.43 -0.74 52.85
CA SER A 157 -33.48 -0.32 53.77
C SER A 157 -34.23 0.91 53.25
N HIS A 158 -35.52 1.02 53.57
CA HIS A 158 -36.32 2.18 53.12
C HIS A 158 -36.11 3.40 54.02
N PHE A 159 -36.19 4.58 53.43
CA PHE A 159 -36.21 5.88 54.12
C PHE A 159 -37.31 6.79 53.56
N PRO A 160 -37.63 7.94 54.19
CA PRO A 160 -38.69 8.83 53.71
C PRO A 160 -38.43 9.36 52.28
N LEU A 161 -39.28 8.96 51.34
CA LEU A 161 -39.38 9.52 49.98
C LEU A 161 -40.81 9.98 49.71
N PHE A 162 -41.03 11.29 49.75
CA PHE A 162 -42.29 11.90 49.32
C PHE A 162 -42.32 12.02 47.79
N ILE A 163 -43.49 11.76 47.17
CA ILE A 163 -43.66 11.84 45.72
C ILE A 163 -44.97 12.57 45.45
N LEU A 164 -44.88 13.72 44.78
CA LEU A 164 -46.02 14.55 44.43
C LEU A 164 -47.04 13.77 43.60
N GLY A 165 -48.31 13.86 44.00
CA GLY A 165 -49.46 13.15 43.42
C GLY A 165 -49.54 11.64 43.65
N LYS A 166 -48.50 11.01 44.23
CA LYS A 166 -48.59 9.64 44.79
C LYS A 166 -48.89 9.67 46.29
N HIS A 167 -48.21 10.53 47.04
CA HIS A 167 -48.27 10.59 48.50
C HIS A 167 -49.08 11.80 48.98
N THR A 168 -49.87 11.60 50.02
CA THR A 168 -50.65 12.64 50.71
C THR A 168 -49.89 13.25 51.88
N LYS A 169 -50.38 14.36 52.45
CA LYS A 169 -49.83 14.93 53.70
C LYS A 169 -49.82 13.93 54.86
N LYS A 170 -50.84 13.07 54.93
CA LYS A 170 -50.93 12.01 55.95
C LYS A 170 -49.81 10.99 55.75
N ASP A 171 -49.52 10.61 54.51
CA ASP A 171 -48.44 9.67 54.18
C ASP A 171 -47.09 10.25 54.57
N TRP A 172 -46.88 11.54 54.32
CA TRP A 172 -45.68 12.26 54.77
C TRP A 172 -45.50 12.20 56.29
N ASP A 173 -46.55 12.51 57.05
CA ASP A 173 -46.49 12.45 58.52
C ASP A 173 -46.25 11.01 59.01
N GLU A 174 -46.82 10.01 58.32
CA GLU A 174 -46.56 8.59 58.57
C GLU A 174 -45.10 8.21 58.28
N MET A 175 -44.50 8.68 57.18
CA MET A 175 -43.09 8.45 56.85
C MET A 175 -42.16 9.00 57.94
N LEU A 176 -42.35 10.28 58.31
CA LEU A 176 -41.51 10.93 59.32
C LEU A 176 -41.64 10.30 60.71
N LYS A 177 -42.80 9.72 61.03
CA LYS A 177 -43.01 8.97 62.27
C LYS A 177 -42.42 7.57 62.23
N LYS A 178 -42.49 6.90 61.06
CA LYS A 178 -42.05 5.51 60.87
C LYS A 178 -40.54 5.39 60.86
N TYR A 179 -39.87 6.21 60.05
CA TYR A 179 -38.42 6.15 59.87
C TYR A 179 -37.74 7.10 60.87
N LYS A 180 -37.18 6.53 61.95
CA LYS A 180 -36.45 7.30 62.97
C LYS A 180 -35.00 7.49 62.52
N ASP A 181 -34.52 8.74 62.62
CA ASP A 181 -33.16 9.14 62.26
C ASP A 181 -32.67 8.60 60.90
N PRO A 182 -33.46 8.77 59.80
CA PRO A 182 -33.09 8.19 58.52
C PRO A 182 -31.84 8.86 57.93
N TYR A 183 -31.16 8.16 57.02
CA TYR A 183 -29.95 8.68 56.36
C TYR A 183 -30.17 10.04 55.67
N ALA A 184 -31.33 10.19 55.04
CA ALA A 184 -31.80 11.38 54.36
C ALA A 184 -33.33 11.40 54.35
N VAL A 185 -33.89 12.46 53.80
CA VAL A 185 -35.30 12.58 53.41
C VAL A 185 -35.32 13.14 51.99
N GLU A 186 -36.09 12.52 51.13
CA GLU A 186 -36.27 12.97 49.74
C GLU A 186 -37.69 13.42 49.45
N LEU A 187 -37.81 14.46 48.63
CA LEU A 187 -39.08 14.93 48.07
C LEU A 187 -38.95 15.02 46.56
N LYS A 188 -39.83 14.34 45.84
CA LYS A 188 -39.85 14.27 44.39
C LYS A 188 -41.09 15.00 43.84
N GLY A 189 -40.85 16.00 43.02
CA GLY A 189 -41.86 16.66 42.18
C GLY A 189 -41.86 16.10 40.76
N GLU A 190 -42.45 16.83 39.84
CA GLU A 190 -42.48 16.51 38.41
C GLU A 190 -41.17 16.91 37.71
N ARG A 191 -40.53 18.00 38.18
CA ARG A 191 -39.26 18.54 37.65
C ARG A 191 -38.21 18.79 38.75
N SER A 192 -38.58 18.66 40.01
CA SER A 192 -37.72 18.90 41.17
C SER A 192 -37.43 17.62 41.96
N LEU A 193 -36.22 17.52 42.52
CA LEU A 193 -35.85 16.49 43.50
C LEU A 193 -35.10 17.16 44.65
N ILE A 194 -35.57 17.01 45.88
CA ILE A 194 -34.90 17.56 47.07
C ILE A 194 -34.31 16.40 47.87
N THR A 195 -33.03 16.50 48.23
CA THR A 195 -32.37 15.56 49.14
C THR A 195 -31.84 16.34 50.35
N ALA A 196 -32.44 16.13 51.52
CA ALA A 196 -32.15 16.88 52.74
C ALA A 196 -31.93 15.96 53.95
N SER A 197 -31.28 16.50 54.98
CA SER A 197 -31.11 15.83 56.25
C SER A 197 -32.39 15.86 57.08
N PRO A 198 -32.61 14.87 57.97
CA PRO A 198 -33.77 14.87 58.87
C PRO A 198 -33.85 16.11 59.75
N SER A 199 -32.71 16.66 60.17
CA SER A 199 -32.63 17.87 61.00
C SER A 199 -33.11 19.11 60.24
N SER A 200 -32.73 19.26 58.97
CA SER A 200 -33.20 20.37 58.11
C SER A 200 -34.71 20.27 57.84
N ILE A 201 -35.22 19.07 57.56
CA ILE A 201 -36.68 18.83 57.42
C ILE A 201 -37.41 19.20 58.72
N GLN A 202 -36.94 18.70 59.86
CA GLN A 202 -37.56 18.99 61.15
C GLN A 202 -37.51 20.49 61.49
N LYS A 203 -36.47 21.21 61.06
CA LYS A 203 -36.29 22.62 61.37
C LYS A 203 -37.17 23.52 60.50
N PHE A 204 -37.20 23.29 59.18
CA PHE A 204 -37.74 24.23 58.21
C PHE A 204 -39.12 23.83 57.64
N MET A 205 -39.50 22.55 57.68
CA MET A 205 -40.80 22.10 57.14
C MET A 205 -41.91 21.94 58.19
N LYS A 206 -41.76 22.47 59.42
CA LYS A 206 -42.78 22.29 60.47
C LYS A 206 -44.16 22.80 60.09
N LYS A 207 -44.21 23.88 59.30
CA LYS A 207 -45.45 24.51 58.82
C LYS A 207 -45.64 24.34 57.31
N THR A 208 -44.69 23.70 56.63
CA THR A 208 -44.70 23.54 55.19
C THR A 208 -45.45 22.27 54.81
N ASN A 209 -46.42 22.40 53.90
CA ASN A 209 -47.04 21.26 53.25
C ASN A 209 -46.11 20.77 52.11
N PRO A 210 -45.65 19.50 52.09
CA PRO A 210 -44.78 19.00 51.03
C PRO A 210 -45.43 19.04 49.64
N ILE A 211 -46.77 18.99 49.54
CA ILE A 211 -47.47 19.12 48.25
C ILE A 211 -47.23 20.53 47.68
N GLU A 212 -47.62 21.56 48.43
CA GLU A 212 -47.49 22.96 48.03
C GLU A 212 -46.03 23.35 47.77
N LEU A 213 -45.10 22.82 48.57
CA LEU A 213 -43.67 23.07 48.39
C LEU A 213 -43.17 22.53 47.04
N MET A 214 -43.48 21.27 46.73
CA MET A 214 -43.01 20.65 45.47
C MET A 214 -43.69 21.28 44.25
N GLU A 215 -44.97 21.65 44.36
CA GLU A 215 -45.67 22.42 43.31
C GLU A 215 -45.01 23.78 43.06
N LEU A 216 -44.57 24.48 44.11
CA LEU A 216 -43.85 25.75 43.97
C LEU A 216 -42.48 25.58 43.33
N HIS A 217 -41.70 24.56 43.72
CA HIS A 217 -40.42 24.24 43.06
C HIS A 217 -40.60 23.93 41.58
N ASP A 218 -41.58 23.08 41.23
CA ASP A 218 -41.85 22.75 39.84
C ASP A 218 -42.35 23.98 39.05
N LYS A 219 -43.12 24.87 39.67
CA LYS A 219 -43.53 26.16 39.08
C LYS A 219 -42.33 27.06 38.80
N ILE A 220 -41.38 27.19 39.73
CA ILE A 220 -40.16 27.98 39.56
C ILE A 220 -39.34 27.44 38.38
N ILE A 221 -39.10 26.12 38.35
CA ILE A 221 -38.37 25.48 37.25
C ILE A 221 -39.07 25.69 35.90
N ARG A 222 -40.41 25.67 35.86
CA ARG A 222 -41.18 25.98 34.64
C ARG A 222 -41.04 27.42 34.19
N ILE A 223 -40.97 28.38 35.11
CA ILE A 223 -40.73 29.79 34.77
C ILE A 223 -39.33 29.94 34.14
N GLU A 224 -38.31 29.32 34.72
CA GLU A 224 -36.96 29.38 34.15
C GLU A 224 -36.84 28.65 32.81
N ASN A 225 -37.46 27.48 32.68
CA ASN A 225 -37.61 26.79 31.41
C ASN A 225 -38.27 27.70 30.37
N ALA A 226 -39.34 28.43 30.74
CA ALA A 226 -40.01 29.35 29.84
C ALA A 226 -39.06 30.46 29.36
N VAL A 227 -38.27 31.08 30.26
CA VAL A 227 -37.22 32.07 29.89
C VAL A 227 -36.20 31.46 28.93
N ALA A 228 -35.84 30.19 29.13
CA ALA A 228 -34.98 29.43 28.24
C ALA A 228 -35.67 28.98 26.93
N GLY A 229 -36.93 29.35 26.69
CA GLY A 229 -37.69 28.97 25.50
C GLY A 229 -38.00 27.47 25.45
N LEU A 230 -38.22 26.86 26.61
CA LEU A 230 -38.51 25.44 26.80
C LEU A 230 -39.95 25.26 27.31
N SER A 231 -40.63 24.24 26.79
CA SER A 231 -42.01 23.89 27.14
C SER A 231 -42.20 22.38 27.11
N GLU A 232 -43.14 21.85 27.89
CA GLU A 232 -43.35 20.39 28.01
C GLU A 232 -43.97 19.77 26.75
N ASP A 233 -44.77 20.54 26.02
CA ASP A 233 -45.34 20.20 24.71
C ASP A 233 -44.41 20.58 23.53
N GLY A 234 -43.29 21.26 23.82
CA GLY A 234 -42.30 21.65 22.84
C GLY A 234 -41.56 20.45 22.22
N VAL A 235 -41.15 20.62 20.97
CA VAL A 235 -40.35 19.65 20.21
C VAL A 235 -38.99 20.24 19.84
N GLY A 236 -38.00 19.38 19.55
CA GLY A 236 -36.67 19.80 19.09
C GLY A 236 -35.98 20.80 20.01
N VAL A 237 -35.72 22.01 19.51
CA VAL A 237 -35.02 23.07 20.28
C VAL A 237 -35.83 23.69 21.42
N ALA A 238 -37.14 23.44 21.45
CA ALA A 238 -38.06 23.99 22.45
C ALA A 238 -38.56 22.94 23.47
N LYS A 239 -38.17 21.66 23.31
CA LYS A 239 -38.54 20.59 24.23
C LYS A 239 -37.91 20.81 25.60
N SER A 240 -38.71 20.84 26.65
CA SER A 240 -38.21 20.91 28.04
C SER A 240 -37.57 19.58 28.46
N PRO A 241 -36.45 19.62 29.20
CA PRO A 241 -35.85 18.41 29.77
C PRO A 241 -36.80 17.73 30.75
N ILE A 242 -36.74 16.39 30.76
CA ILE A 242 -37.51 15.54 31.70
C ILE A 242 -36.68 15.08 32.90
N HIS A 243 -35.40 15.46 32.93
CA HIS A 243 -34.50 15.32 34.09
C HIS A 243 -34.85 16.36 35.17
N TYR A 244 -34.52 16.06 36.42
CA TYR A 244 -34.84 16.94 37.53
C TYR A 244 -33.77 18.02 37.76
N ALA A 245 -34.21 19.21 38.18
CA ALA A 245 -33.34 20.08 38.99
C ALA A 245 -33.30 19.50 40.41
N GLN A 246 -32.13 18.99 40.82
CA GLN A 246 -31.95 18.42 42.14
C GLN A 246 -31.38 19.46 43.12
N PHE A 247 -32.00 19.60 44.28
CA PHE A 247 -31.61 20.48 45.38
C PHE A 247 -31.05 19.64 46.51
N VAL A 248 -29.77 19.81 46.83
CA VAL A 248 -29.05 18.94 47.76
C VAL A 248 -28.51 19.72 48.95
N GLU A 249 -28.78 19.25 50.16
CA GLU A 249 -28.10 19.75 51.34
C GLU A 249 -26.64 19.28 51.39
N LYS A 250 -25.69 20.22 51.39
CA LYS A 250 -24.28 19.92 51.64
C LYS A 250 -24.03 19.81 53.14
N ARG A 251 -24.26 18.62 53.70
CA ARG A 251 -24.16 18.36 55.16
C ARG A 251 -22.81 18.72 55.79
N LYS A 252 -21.73 18.60 55.01
CA LYS A 252 -20.35 18.90 55.42
C LYS A 252 -19.79 20.01 54.52
N PRO A 253 -20.19 21.27 54.73
CA PRO A 253 -19.70 22.38 53.92
C PRO A 253 -18.24 22.71 54.25
N ALA A 254 -17.48 23.12 53.24
CA ALA A 254 -16.17 23.72 53.43
C ALA A 254 -16.32 25.18 53.86
N GLU A 255 -15.25 25.77 54.41
CA GLU A 255 -15.22 27.18 54.75
C GLU A 255 -15.47 28.04 53.50
N GLY A 256 -16.43 28.97 53.58
CA GLY A 256 -16.82 29.84 52.47
C GLY A 256 -17.93 29.30 51.56
N ASP A 257 -18.38 28.05 51.72
CA ASP A 257 -19.54 27.54 51.00
C ASP A 257 -20.84 28.23 51.46
N PHE A 258 -21.75 28.49 50.53
CA PHE A 258 -23.10 28.97 50.85
C PHE A 258 -24.18 28.27 50.01
N MET A 259 -24.24 28.61 48.73
CA MET A 259 -25.07 27.98 47.70
C MET A 259 -24.25 27.85 46.43
N PHE A 260 -24.54 26.84 45.60
CA PHE A 260 -23.84 26.65 44.33
C PHE A 260 -24.61 25.74 43.38
N ALA A 261 -24.35 25.90 42.07
CA ALA A 261 -24.76 24.97 41.03
C ALA A 261 -23.54 24.29 40.39
N LYS A 262 -23.65 22.98 40.17
CA LYS A 262 -22.65 22.15 39.48
C LYS A 262 -23.37 21.11 38.63
N ASN A 263 -22.61 20.28 37.92
CA ASN A 263 -23.18 19.11 37.25
C ASN A 263 -24.08 18.31 38.21
N TYR A 264 -25.26 17.97 37.71
CA TYR A 264 -26.31 17.15 38.30
C TYR A 264 -27.18 17.79 39.39
N HIS A 265 -26.77 18.89 40.03
CA HIS A 265 -27.53 19.44 41.17
C HIS A 265 -27.15 20.89 41.54
N THR A 266 -28.03 21.50 42.33
CA THR A 266 -27.77 22.68 43.16
C THR A 266 -27.52 22.25 44.61
N GLY A 267 -26.60 22.92 45.29
CA GLY A 267 -26.14 22.58 46.63
C GLY A 267 -26.31 23.73 47.61
N TYR A 268 -26.72 23.43 48.84
CA TYR A 268 -27.02 24.41 49.88
C TYR A 268 -26.45 23.96 51.22
N ILE A 269 -25.78 24.86 51.95
CA ILE A 269 -25.34 24.55 53.32
C ILE A 269 -26.55 24.39 54.27
N PRO A 270 -26.42 23.71 55.43
CA PRO A 270 -27.56 23.44 56.31
C PRO A 270 -28.31 24.69 56.79
N THR A 271 -27.63 25.83 56.94
CA THR A 271 -28.25 27.10 57.34
C THR A 271 -29.01 27.78 56.19
N ALA A 272 -28.67 27.46 54.94
CA ALA A 272 -29.31 27.96 53.73
C ALA A 272 -30.52 27.12 53.29
N MET A 273 -30.65 25.89 53.79
CA MET A 273 -31.77 24.98 53.47
C MET A 273 -33.16 25.55 53.83
N ASN A 274 -33.25 26.60 54.65
CA ASN A 274 -34.50 27.30 54.90
C ASN A 274 -35.11 27.83 53.59
N ARG A 275 -34.29 28.33 52.66
CA ARG A 275 -34.76 28.89 51.38
C ARG A 275 -35.29 27.82 50.42
N VAL A 276 -34.91 26.56 50.62
CA VAL A 276 -35.37 25.42 49.80
C VAL A 276 -36.59 24.74 50.40
N LEU A 277 -36.70 24.69 51.74
CA LEU A 277 -37.69 23.87 52.46
C LEU A 277 -38.83 24.66 53.10
N ASP A 278 -38.63 25.95 53.38
CA ASP A 278 -39.67 26.82 53.91
C ASP A 278 -40.39 27.50 52.74
N ILE A 279 -41.68 27.20 52.57
CA ILE A 279 -42.46 27.67 51.41
C ILE A 279 -42.62 29.19 51.39
N GLU A 280 -42.77 29.84 52.55
CA GLU A 280 -42.92 31.31 52.61
C GLU A 280 -41.61 31.99 52.21
N VAL A 281 -40.47 31.44 52.65
CA VAL A 281 -39.14 31.94 52.27
C VAL A 281 -38.89 31.69 50.78
N LEU A 282 -39.16 30.48 50.28
CA LEU A 282 -38.98 30.16 48.86
C LEU A 282 -39.85 31.05 47.95
N GLU A 283 -41.06 31.42 48.38
CA GLU A 283 -41.97 32.26 47.59
C GLU A 283 -41.59 33.74 47.63
N LYS A 284 -41.19 34.28 48.80
CA LYS A 284 -41.00 35.73 49.01
C LYS A 284 -39.55 36.21 49.06
N ASP A 285 -38.61 35.35 49.45
CA ASP A 285 -37.18 35.64 49.64
C ASP A 285 -36.31 34.50 49.07
N GLY A 286 -36.76 33.91 47.97
CA GLY A 286 -36.19 32.70 47.37
C GLY A 286 -35.03 32.93 46.41
N TRP A 287 -34.42 34.14 46.39
CA TRP A 287 -33.42 34.52 45.38
C TRP A 287 -32.31 33.48 45.20
N GLY A 288 -31.78 32.95 46.31
CA GLY A 288 -30.72 31.93 46.29
C GLY A 288 -31.07 30.71 45.43
N PRO A 289 -32.09 29.91 45.80
CA PRO A 289 -32.54 28.78 44.96
C PRO A 289 -32.89 29.15 43.52
N TRP A 290 -33.54 30.30 43.27
CA TRP A 290 -33.85 30.73 41.90
C TRP A 290 -32.57 31.02 41.10
N HIS A 291 -31.56 31.62 41.73
CA HIS A 291 -30.25 31.88 41.14
C HIS A 291 -29.50 30.57 40.83
N GLU A 292 -29.47 29.62 41.75
CA GLU A 292 -28.75 28.35 41.51
C GLU A 292 -29.40 27.50 40.42
N VAL A 293 -30.74 27.50 40.31
CA VAL A 293 -31.42 26.83 39.19
C VAL A 293 -31.15 27.59 37.89
N GLY A 294 -31.07 28.92 37.92
CA GLY A 294 -30.71 29.74 36.76
C GLY A 294 -29.35 29.38 36.15
N HIS A 295 -28.38 28.99 36.99
CA HIS A 295 -27.08 28.50 36.50
C HIS A 295 -27.20 27.21 35.66
N LEU A 296 -28.22 26.37 35.89
CA LEU A 296 -28.50 25.18 35.09
C LEU A 296 -29.07 25.54 33.70
N HIS A 297 -29.68 26.72 33.56
CA HIS A 297 -30.26 27.23 32.32
C HIS A 297 -29.31 28.14 31.51
N GLN A 298 -28.27 28.69 32.13
CA GLN A 298 -27.32 29.59 31.47
C GLN A 298 -26.67 28.95 30.23
N GLN A 299 -26.95 29.54 29.07
CA GLN A 299 -26.37 29.14 27.81
C GLN A 299 -24.92 29.62 27.67
N GLU A 300 -24.02 28.67 27.40
CA GLU A 300 -22.59 28.91 27.22
C GLU A 300 -22.24 29.86 26.05
N PRO A 301 -22.92 29.80 24.88
CA PRO A 301 -22.56 30.63 23.72
C PRO A 301 -22.66 32.15 23.91
N TRP A 302 -23.36 32.64 24.93
CA TRP A 302 -23.42 34.07 25.25
C TRP A 302 -23.11 34.36 26.72
N LYS A 303 -22.47 33.41 27.40
CA LYS A 303 -21.90 33.59 28.74
C LYS A 303 -20.39 33.74 28.64
N TRP A 304 -19.90 34.97 28.50
CA TRP A 304 -18.48 35.27 28.64
C TRP A 304 -18.07 35.36 30.11
N SER A 305 -16.77 35.33 30.41
CA SER A 305 -16.25 35.17 31.78
C SER A 305 -16.83 36.17 32.80
N LYS A 306 -17.01 37.43 32.40
CA LYS A 306 -17.49 38.52 33.27
C LYS A 306 -18.98 38.45 33.61
N VAL A 307 -19.79 37.74 32.85
CA VAL A 307 -21.25 37.72 33.01
C VAL A 307 -21.80 36.41 33.57
N ARG A 308 -20.92 35.52 34.05
CA ARG A 308 -21.30 34.27 34.70
C ARG A 308 -22.28 34.49 35.87
N GLU A 309 -22.01 35.47 36.74
CA GLU A 309 -22.87 35.80 37.88
C GLU A 309 -23.90 36.91 37.55
N VAL A 310 -24.10 37.18 36.25
CA VAL A 310 -24.96 38.26 35.76
C VAL A 310 -26.14 37.70 34.98
N THR A 311 -25.90 36.91 33.93
CA THR A 311 -26.99 36.39 33.07
C THR A 311 -27.87 35.38 33.79
N VAL A 312 -27.36 34.75 34.85
CA VAL A 312 -28.14 33.91 35.76
C VAL A 312 -29.31 34.67 36.41
N ASN A 313 -29.14 35.96 36.69
CA ASN A 313 -30.17 36.74 37.37
C ASN A 313 -31.33 37.13 36.45
N ILE A 314 -31.23 36.89 35.13
CA ILE A 314 -32.38 37.04 34.22
C ILE A 314 -33.49 36.07 34.63
N TYR A 315 -33.11 34.84 35.02
CA TYR A 315 -34.02 33.81 35.50
C TYR A 315 -34.58 34.18 36.88
N SER A 316 -33.71 34.58 37.81
CA SER A 316 -34.11 34.99 39.16
C SER A 316 -35.11 36.16 39.14
N LEU A 317 -34.87 37.18 38.31
CA LEU A 317 -35.79 38.31 38.12
C LEU A 317 -37.12 37.88 37.49
N ALA A 318 -37.09 36.96 36.52
CA ALA A 318 -38.30 36.41 35.92
C ALA A 318 -39.16 35.65 36.96
N VAL A 319 -38.53 34.84 37.81
CA VAL A 319 -39.20 34.15 38.92
C VAL A 319 -39.76 35.17 39.93
N GLN A 320 -38.94 36.13 40.37
CA GLN A 320 -39.35 37.18 41.30
C GLN A 320 -40.58 37.94 40.80
N LYS A 321 -40.57 38.33 39.51
CA LYS A 321 -41.70 38.97 38.83
C LYS A 321 -42.94 38.09 38.75
N ALA A 322 -42.78 36.82 38.34
CA ALA A 322 -43.89 35.88 38.16
C ALA A 322 -44.57 35.48 39.48
N LEU A 323 -43.83 35.54 40.60
CA LEU A 323 -44.38 35.35 41.95
C LEU A 323 -44.99 36.62 42.55
N GLY A 324 -44.93 37.74 41.84
CA GLY A 324 -45.52 39.03 42.26
C GLY A 324 -44.71 39.76 43.33
N ASN A 325 -43.42 39.46 43.45
CA ASN A 325 -42.51 40.15 44.39
C ASN A 325 -41.96 41.44 43.76
N GLN A 326 -41.52 42.39 44.59
CA GLN A 326 -40.84 43.59 44.12
C GLN A 326 -39.51 43.20 43.47
N LEU A 327 -39.22 43.75 42.29
CA LEU A 327 -37.97 43.47 41.58
C LEU A 327 -36.78 44.16 42.24
N GLU A 328 -35.70 43.41 42.45
CA GLU A 328 -34.43 43.90 43.00
C GLU A 328 -33.56 44.56 41.92
N MET A 329 -34.09 45.57 41.21
CA MET A 329 -33.37 46.25 40.12
C MET A 329 -32.99 47.70 40.42
N ASP A 330 -33.53 48.33 41.46
CA ASP A 330 -33.33 49.77 41.72
C ASP A 330 -31.86 50.17 41.88
N GLU A 331 -31.08 49.39 42.65
CA GLU A 331 -29.64 49.64 42.82
C GLU A 331 -28.86 49.38 41.51
N HIS A 332 -29.24 48.34 40.75
CA HIS A 332 -28.64 48.04 39.46
C HIS A 332 -28.88 49.17 38.45
N TYR A 333 -30.10 49.70 38.36
CA TYR A 333 -30.43 50.83 37.50
C TYR A 333 -29.62 52.08 37.88
N LYS A 334 -29.54 52.41 39.17
CA LYS A 334 -28.76 53.56 39.65
C LYS A 334 -27.29 53.46 39.23
N ASN A 335 -26.62 52.36 39.59
CA ASN A 335 -25.20 52.15 39.29
C ASN A 335 -24.95 52.12 37.76
N SER A 336 -25.89 51.57 37.00
CA SER A 336 -25.83 51.54 35.54
C SER A 336 -25.95 52.91 34.90
N PHE A 337 -26.87 53.75 35.38
CA PHE A 337 -27.06 55.08 34.82
C PHE A 337 -25.91 56.02 35.17
N GLU A 338 -25.31 55.90 36.35
CA GLU A 338 -24.04 56.57 36.68
C GLU A 338 -22.90 56.16 35.71
N TYR A 339 -22.86 54.89 35.30
CA TYR A 339 -21.92 54.43 34.28
C TYR A 339 -22.22 54.99 32.88
N LEU A 340 -23.50 55.04 32.48
CA LEU A 340 -23.91 55.59 31.19
C LEU A 340 -23.74 57.12 31.10
N GLU A 341 -23.46 57.82 32.18
CA GLU A 341 -23.08 59.24 32.17
C GLU A 341 -21.62 59.49 31.76
N LYS A 342 -20.75 58.47 31.86
CA LYS A 342 -19.34 58.58 31.43
C LYS A 342 -19.24 58.86 29.93
N PRO A 343 -18.15 59.50 29.43
CA PRO A 343 -17.90 59.60 27.99
C PRO A 343 -17.89 58.22 27.32
N LYS A 344 -18.49 58.07 26.13
CA LYS A 344 -18.60 56.76 25.44
C LYS A 344 -17.25 56.04 25.27
N ALA A 345 -16.16 56.78 25.04
CA ALA A 345 -14.81 56.23 24.89
C ALA A 345 -14.24 55.61 26.18
N GLU A 346 -14.84 55.88 27.34
CA GLU A 346 -14.45 55.35 28.65
C GLU A 346 -15.38 54.22 29.13
N ARG A 347 -16.37 53.84 28.31
CA ARG A 347 -17.33 52.79 28.64
C ARG A 347 -16.83 51.46 28.08
N PHE A 348 -16.46 50.56 28.98
CA PHE A 348 -16.18 49.16 28.68
C PHE A 348 -17.16 48.27 29.43
N ILE A 349 -17.87 47.38 28.74
CA ILE A 349 -18.95 46.59 29.35
C ILE A 349 -18.47 45.73 30.52
N ASP A 350 -17.20 45.29 30.48
CA ASP A 350 -16.58 44.42 31.48
C ASP A 350 -16.17 45.13 32.77
N ASP A 351 -16.26 46.46 32.81
CA ASP A 351 -15.94 47.30 33.99
C ASP A 351 -17.15 47.51 34.92
N ILE A 352 -18.32 47.01 34.54
CA ILE A 352 -19.57 47.10 35.31
C ILE A 352 -20.24 45.73 35.44
N ASN A 353 -21.22 45.59 36.33
CA ASN A 353 -22.20 44.50 36.30
C ASN A 353 -23.32 44.87 35.31
N PRO A 354 -23.39 44.26 34.11
CA PRO A 354 -24.31 44.67 33.06
C PRO A 354 -25.72 44.06 33.18
N LEU A 355 -26.18 43.63 34.36
CA LEU A 355 -27.51 43.05 34.53
C LEU A 355 -28.63 43.94 33.96
N THR A 356 -28.53 45.26 34.16
CA THR A 356 -29.46 46.23 33.58
C THR A 356 -29.53 46.15 32.07
N MET A 357 -28.40 46.05 31.35
CA MET A 357 -28.38 45.92 29.89
C MET A 357 -29.17 44.68 29.45
N PHE A 358 -28.95 43.54 30.11
CA PHE A 358 -29.68 42.31 29.82
C PHE A 358 -31.17 42.48 30.12
N TRP A 359 -31.53 42.97 31.31
CA TRP A 359 -32.92 43.09 31.72
C TRP A 359 -33.70 44.11 30.86
N GLN A 360 -33.05 45.16 30.38
CA GLN A 360 -33.65 46.13 29.44
C GLN A 360 -34.17 45.48 28.17
N LEU A 361 -33.49 44.45 27.64
CA LEU A 361 -33.98 43.73 26.46
C LEU A 361 -35.32 43.03 26.74
N ASN A 362 -35.52 42.50 27.95
CA ASN A 362 -36.81 41.94 28.38
C ASN A 362 -37.87 43.03 28.58
N VAL A 363 -37.51 44.15 29.21
CA VAL A 363 -38.44 45.28 29.43
C VAL A 363 -38.94 45.86 28.09
N VAL A 364 -38.03 46.03 27.14
CA VAL A 364 -38.26 46.71 25.87
C VAL A 364 -39.01 45.82 24.87
N TYR A 365 -38.59 44.56 24.73
CA TYR A 365 -39.10 43.63 23.71
C TYR A 365 -40.11 42.60 24.23
N GLY A 366 -40.29 42.50 25.54
CA GLY A 366 -41.27 41.62 26.17
C GLY A 366 -40.74 40.23 26.52
N GLU A 367 -41.61 39.44 27.15
CA GLU A 367 -41.27 38.15 27.77
C GLU A 367 -40.79 37.07 26.77
N HIS A 368 -41.07 37.24 25.47
CA HIS A 368 -40.64 36.30 24.43
C HIS A 368 -39.26 36.59 23.84
N PHE A 369 -38.60 37.69 24.23
CA PHE A 369 -37.26 38.03 23.75
C PHE A 369 -36.23 36.95 24.10
N TYR A 370 -36.08 36.64 25.40
CA TYR A 370 -35.14 35.62 25.86
C TYR A 370 -35.49 34.21 25.37
N PRO A 371 -36.76 33.77 25.41
CA PRO A 371 -37.16 32.49 24.84
C PRO A 371 -36.68 32.30 23.39
N ARG A 372 -36.88 33.32 22.54
CA ARG A 372 -36.43 33.29 21.14
C ARG A 372 -34.92 33.34 21.01
N LEU A 373 -34.24 34.14 21.83
CA LEU A 373 -32.78 34.19 21.83
C LEU A 373 -32.18 32.81 22.14
N HIS A 374 -32.72 32.12 23.15
CA HIS A 374 -32.27 30.78 23.51
C HIS A 374 -32.43 29.78 22.37
N GLN A 375 -33.59 29.79 21.73
CA GLN A 375 -33.89 28.90 20.60
C GLN A 375 -33.00 29.21 19.40
N ALA A 376 -32.75 30.49 19.10
CA ALA A 376 -31.87 30.92 18.03
C ALA A 376 -30.43 30.41 18.23
N TYR A 377 -29.89 30.49 19.46
CA TYR A 377 -28.58 29.92 19.78
C TYR A 377 -28.53 28.39 19.68
N ARG A 378 -29.62 27.67 19.99
CA ARG A 378 -29.67 26.20 19.81
C ARG A 378 -29.64 25.77 18.35
N LEU A 379 -30.12 26.62 17.44
CA LEU A 379 -30.14 26.39 15.99
C LEU A 379 -28.81 26.68 15.30
N LEU A 380 -27.88 27.38 15.96
CA LEU A 380 -26.57 27.66 15.39
C LEU A 380 -25.80 26.35 15.14
N PRO A 381 -25.23 26.17 13.94
CA PRO A 381 -24.37 25.03 13.68
C PRO A 381 -23.09 25.14 14.52
N GLN A 382 -22.46 24.00 14.74
CA GLN A 382 -21.28 23.91 15.60
C GLN A 382 -20.08 24.73 15.08
N SER A 383 -20.02 25.00 13.78
CA SER A 383 -19.02 25.83 13.11
C SER A 383 -19.15 27.33 13.42
N GLU A 384 -20.36 27.79 13.74
CA GLU A 384 -20.70 29.19 14.09
C GLU A 384 -20.67 29.45 15.60
N MET A 385 -20.41 28.42 16.42
CA MET A 385 -20.31 28.59 17.87
C MET A 385 -19.08 29.43 18.24
N PRO A 386 -19.22 30.37 19.20
CA PRO A 386 -18.12 31.21 19.64
C PRO A 386 -17.17 30.43 20.56
N HIS A 387 -15.88 30.66 20.41
CA HIS A 387 -14.80 29.99 21.12
C HIS A 387 -14.02 30.91 22.07
N SER A 388 -14.24 32.23 21.98
CA SER A 388 -13.64 33.23 22.87
C SER A 388 -14.69 34.18 23.46
N ASP A 389 -14.34 34.85 24.56
CA ASP A 389 -15.20 35.87 25.17
C ASP A 389 -15.56 37.00 24.19
N GLU A 390 -14.61 37.38 23.31
CA GLU A 390 -14.86 38.40 22.29
C GLU A 390 -15.84 37.90 21.23
N GLU A 391 -15.66 36.68 20.71
CA GLU A 391 -16.61 36.08 19.77
C GLU A 391 -18.02 35.94 20.38
N LYS A 392 -18.12 35.59 21.69
CA LYS A 392 -19.40 35.51 22.41
C LYS A 392 -20.12 36.87 22.43
N LYS A 393 -19.39 37.94 22.77
CA LYS A 393 -19.92 39.32 22.78
C LYS A 393 -20.39 39.77 21.41
N GLN A 394 -19.54 39.58 20.40
CA GLN A 394 -19.82 39.95 19.01
C GLN A 394 -21.04 39.20 18.46
N LEU A 395 -21.13 37.89 18.71
CA LEU A 395 -22.29 37.11 18.33
C LEU A 395 -23.56 37.50 19.10
N PHE A 396 -23.44 37.90 20.37
CA PHE A 396 -24.58 38.39 21.16
C PHE A 396 -25.21 39.65 20.54
N ILE A 397 -24.40 40.63 20.08
CA ILE A 397 -24.90 41.82 19.38
C ILE A 397 -25.71 41.43 18.14
N TYR A 398 -25.18 40.49 17.35
CA TYR A 398 -25.82 40.01 16.13
C TYR A 398 -27.14 39.28 16.43
N MET A 399 -27.11 38.27 17.30
CA MET A 399 -28.26 37.41 17.60
C MET A 399 -29.41 38.19 18.24
N THR A 400 -29.10 39.11 19.15
CA THR A 400 -30.12 39.97 19.77
C THR A 400 -30.77 40.92 18.77
N SER A 401 -29.99 41.48 17.81
CA SER A 401 -30.55 42.31 16.72
C SER A 401 -31.51 41.51 15.83
N GLN A 402 -31.14 40.27 15.49
CA GLN A 402 -32.00 39.37 14.72
C GLN A 402 -33.30 39.05 15.46
N VAL A 403 -33.21 38.70 16.75
CA VAL A 403 -34.37 38.33 17.56
C VAL A 403 -35.31 39.51 17.80
N ALA A 404 -34.74 40.69 18.06
CA ALA A 404 -35.50 41.94 18.17
C ALA A 404 -36.15 42.36 16.84
N GLY A 405 -35.59 41.92 15.72
CA GLY A 405 -35.95 42.43 14.40
C GLY A 405 -35.65 43.93 14.24
N GLN A 406 -34.65 44.43 14.97
CA GLN A 406 -34.21 45.82 14.98
C GLN A 406 -32.67 45.88 15.09
N ASN A 407 -32.06 46.91 14.53
CA ASN A 407 -30.62 47.12 14.62
C ASN A 407 -30.26 47.64 16.03
N LEU A 408 -29.68 46.77 16.86
CA LEU A 408 -29.31 47.08 18.24
C LEU A 408 -27.90 47.68 18.40
N ILE A 409 -27.17 47.94 17.32
CA ILE A 409 -25.81 48.51 17.40
C ILE A 409 -25.76 49.77 18.29
N PRO A 410 -26.67 50.77 18.16
CA PRO A 410 -26.60 51.96 19.00
C PRO A 410 -26.81 51.66 20.48
N PHE A 411 -27.64 50.65 20.82
CA PHE A 411 -27.84 50.24 22.21
C PHE A 411 -26.55 49.66 22.81
N PHE A 412 -25.88 48.77 22.10
CA PHE A 412 -24.65 48.15 22.59
C PHE A 412 -23.46 49.13 22.63
N GLU A 413 -23.39 50.09 21.71
CA GLU A 413 -22.38 51.16 21.75
C GLU A 413 -22.54 52.05 23.00
N GLU A 414 -23.77 52.31 23.46
CA GLU A 414 -24.00 53.06 24.71
C GLU A 414 -23.48 52.31 25.94
N TRP A 415 -23.57 50.99 25.91
CA TRP A 415 -23.11 50.08 26.97
C TRP A 415 -21.62 49.74 26.89
N GLY A 416 -20.87 50.30 25.93
CA GLY A 416 -19.44 49.99 25.78
C GLY A 416 -19.16 48.61 25.19
N LEU A 417 -20.13 48.04 24.45
CA LEU A 417 -20.03 46.77 23.73
C LEU A 417 -20.10 47.02 22.22
N THR A 418 -19.01 47.50 21.63
CA THR A 418 -19.00 47.95 20.23
C THR A 418 -18.83 46.76 19.28
N PRO A 419 -19.65 46.65 18.21
CA PRO A 419 -19.45 45.61 17.21
C PRO A 419 -18.19 45.87 16.38
N ASN A 420 -17.47 44.80 16.02
CA ASN A 420 -16.42 44.86 15.02
C ASN A 420 -17.00 45.04 13.60
N ASP A 421 -16.13 45.30 12.62
CA ASP A 421 -16.53 45.58 11.24
C ASP A 421 -17.34 44.43 10.62
N ASP A 422 -16.95 43.18 10.88
CA ASP A 422 -17.64 41.99 10.37
C ASP A 422 -19.08 41.88 10.89
N ILE A 423 -19.29 42.08 12.20
CA ILE A 423 -20.62 42.05 12.80
C ILE A 423 -21.45 43.25 12.35
N ARG A 424 -20.85 44.43 12.26
CA ARG A 424 -21.52 45.63 11.75
C ARG A 424 -22.04 45.40 10.33
N GLU A 425 -21.19 44.91 9.44
CA GLU A 425 -21.58 44.60 8.05
C GLU A 425 -22.67 43.51 8.00
N LYS A 426 -22.56 42.47 8.84
CA LYS A 426 -23.59 41.42 8.93
C LYS A 426 -24.96 41.98 9.33
N ILE A 427 -25.01 42.85 10.34
CA ILE A 427 -26.28 43.45 10.80
C ILE A 427 -26.83 44.42 9.75
N GLU A 428 -25.97 45.22 9.12
CA GLU A 428 -26.40 46.16 8.07
C GLU A 428 -27.01 45.44 6.86
N LYS A 429 -26.45 44.28 6.47
CA LYS A 429 -26.99 43.43 5.39
C LYS A 429 -28.40 42.90 5.68
N LEU A 430 -28.81 42.81 6.95
CA LEU A 430 -30.17 42.39 7.32
C LEU A 430 -31.23 43.47 7.07
N ASN A 431 -30.82 44.72 6.80
CA ASN A 431 -31.71 45.86 6.57
C ASN A 431 -32.78 46.03 7.68
N LEU A 432 -32.40 45.80 8.93
CA LEU A 432 -33.31 45.92 10.08
C LEU A 432 -33.65 47.40 10.37
N PRO A 433 -34.87 47.71 10.83
CA PRO A 433 -35.23 49.03 11.32
C PRO A 433 -34.27 49.53 12.41
N LYS A 434 -34.00 50.83 12.42
CA LYS A 434 -33.24 51.48 13.50
C LYS A 434 -34.09 51.56 14.77
N LEU A 435 -33.44 51.71 15.92
CA LEU A 435 -34.10 52.01 17.19
C LEU A 435 -34.92 53.30 17.09
N GLU A 436 -36.15 53.28 17.60
CA GLU A 436 -37.02 54.46 17.67
C GLU A 436 -36.82 55.22 18.98
N LYS A 437 -36.39 54.51 20.03
CA LYS A 437 -36.21 55.05 21.39
C LYS A 437 -34.82 54.80 21.94
N GLU A 438 -34.45 55.57 22.96
CA GLU A 438 -33.23 55.38 23.74
C GLU A 438 -33.40 54.23 24.74
N ILE A 439 -33.46 53.00 24.23
CA ILE A 439 -33.80 51.81 25.02
C ILE A 439 -32.80 51.50 26.15
N TRP A 440 -31.59 52.07 26.11
CA TRP A 440 -30.60 52.02 27.21
C TRP A 440 -31.03 52.81 28.46
N LYS A 441 -32.13 53.57 28.40
CA LYS A 441 -32.74 54.26 29.55
C LYS A 441 -33.96 53.52 30.12
N ALA A 442 -34.33 52.36 29.57
CA ALA A 442 -35.51 51.62 30.01
C ALA A 442 -35.35 51.07 31.44
N THR A 443 -36.44 51.12 32.21
CA THR A 443 -36.59 50.55 33.56
C THR A 443 -37.95 49.89 33.69
N ASP A 444 -38.16 49.03 34.69
CA ASP A 444 -39.48 48.43 34.95
C ASP A 444 -40.56 49.47 35.29
N SER A 445 -40.16 50.67 35.71
CA SER A 445 -41.03 51.78 36.10
C SER A 445 -41.30 52.80 34.98
N ASN A 446 -40.56 52.76 33.86
CA ASN A 446 -40.75 53.66 32.72
C ASN A 446 -41.18 52.88 31.45
N ASP A 447 -42.08 53.46 30.65
CA ASP A 447 -42.69 52.75 29.50
C ASP A 447 -41.90 52.93 28.20
N ILE A 448 -40.61 52.59 28.21
CA ILE A 448 -39.77 52.58 27.00
C ILE A 448 -39.84 51.19 26.37
N ARG A 449 -40.79 51.02 25.45
CA ARG A 449 -40.99 49.77 24.69
C ARG A 449 -40.80 49.93 23.20
N GLU A 450 -40.28 48.90 22.57
CA GLU A 450 -40.23 48.73 21.11
C GLU A 450 -41.30 47.71 20.67
N LYS A 451 -41.32 47.36 19.38
CA LYS A 451 -42.19 46.29 18.87
C LYS A 451 -41.94 45.00 19.65
N GLN A 452 -42.98 44.49 20.30
CA GLN A 452 -42.88 43.26 21.09
C GLN A 452 -42.47 42.09 20.20
N VAL A 453 -41.56 41.28 20.72
CA VAL A 453 -41.16 40.04 20.08
C VAL A 453 -42.31 39.06 20.21
N GLU A 454 -42.79 38.56 19.06
CA GLU A 454 -43.86 37.57 19.03
C GLU A 454 -43.39 36.22 19.61
N PRO A 455 -44.30 35.37 20.13
CA PRO A 455 -43.96 34.01 20.52
C PRO A 455 -43.27 33.26 19.37
N TYR A 456 -42.34 32.38 19.70
CA TYR A 456 -41.77 31.49 18.69
C TYR A 456 -42.74 30.39 18.33
N LYS A 457 -43.20 30.36 17.07
CA LYS A 457 -43.97 29.23 16.56
C LYS A 457 -42.98 28.19 16.07
N VAL A 458 -42.68 27.20 16.93
CA VAL A 458 -41.78 26.11 16.61
C VAL A 458 -42.37 25.30 15.44
N PRO A 459 -41.68 25.18 14.29
CA PRO A 459 -42.10 24.28 13.23
C PRO A 459 -42.20 22.85 13.76
N TYR A 460 -43.33 22.20 13.46
CA TYR A 460 -43.58 20.83 13.89
C TYR A 460 -43.12 19.83 12.82
N GLY A 461 -42.56 18.71 13.28
CA GLY A 461 -42.19 17.55 12.48
C GLY A 461 -41.80 16.40 13.40
N GLU A 462 -41.89 15.18 12.87
CA GLU A 462 -41.56 13.96 13.60
C GLU A 462 -40.41 13.22 12.91
N PRO A 463 -39.57 12.45 13.65
CA PRO A 463 -38.62 11.55 13.02
C PRO A 463 -39.34 10.48 12.19
N ALA A 464 -38.74 10.06 11.10
CA ALA A 464 -39.23 8.92 10.33
C ALA A 464 -39.13 7.62 11.15
N ASN A 465 -40.10 6.71 10.95
CA ASN A 465 -40.19 5.46 11.73
C ASN A 465 -39.02 4.48 11.46
N GLU A 466 -38.35 4.60 10.32
CA GLU A 466 -37.28 3.69 9.90
C GLU A 466 -35.92 4.36 10.02
N VAL A 467 -34.99 3.67 10.69
CA VAL A 467 -33.57 4.08 10.74
C VAL A 467 -32.95 3.90 9.36
N LYS A 468 -32.49 4.98 8.75
CA LYS A 468 -31.88 4.99 7.41
C LYS A 468 -30.37 5.12 7.48
N ASN A 469 -29.69 4.57 6.47
CA ASN A 469 -28.26 4.80 6.28
C ASN A 469 -28.04 6.24 5.82
N LEU A 470 -27.07 6.93 6.42
CA LEU A 470 -26.69 8.28 6.03
C LEU A 470 -25.17 8.41 6.03
N VAL A 471 -24.62 9.04 5.00
CA VAL A 471 -23.16 9.24 4.91
C VAL A 471 -22.71 10.21 5.99
N VAL A 472 -21.77 9.78 6.84
CA VAL A 472 -21.25 10.57 7.96
C VAL A 472 -20.70 11.90 7.47
N GLY A 473 -21.14 12.99 8.10
CA GLY A 473 -20.76 14.36 7.72
C GLY A 473 -21.57 14.93 6.56
N THR A 474 -22.70 14.34 6.19
CA THR A 474 -23.66 15.02 5.31
C THR A 474 -24.23 16.23 6.06
N GLU A 475 -23.75 17.45 5.78
CA GLU A 475 -24.23 18.68 6.43
C GLU A 475 -25.45 19.29 5.77
N SER A 476 -25.64 19.06 4.46
CA SER A 476 -26.79 19.57 3.70
C SER A 476 -27.13 18.68 2.51
N ASP A 477 -28.31 18.07 2.52
CA ASP A 477 -28.92 17.36 1.39
C ASP A 477 -30.44 17.34 1.58
N GLU A 478 -31.17 18.09 0.76
CA GLU A 478 -32.64 18.20 0.85
C GLU A 478 -33.35 16.86 0.60
N ASN A 479 -32.81 16.03 -0.30
CA ASN A 479 -33.39 14.73 -0.61
C ASN A 479 -33.18 13.74 0.53
N GLU A 480 -31.99 13.69 1.13
CA GLU A 480 -31.76 12.84 2.29
C GLU A 480 -32.49 13.35 3.53
N ALA A 481 -32.47 14.66 3.81
CA ALA A 481 -33.21 15.25 4.93
C ALA A 481 -34.72 14.97 4.86
N SER A 482 -35.33 15.09 3.67
CA SER A 482 -36.76 14.82 3.47
C SER A 482 -37.16 13.37 3.78
N LYS A 483 -36.22 12.43 3.69
CA LYS A 483 -36.44 11.00 3.99
C LYS A 483 -36.35 10.70 5.49
N LEU A 484 -35.80 11.60 6.29
CA LEU A 484 -35.51 11.42 7.72
C LEU A 484 -36.62 11.96 8.63
N VAL A 485 -37.50 12.80 8.13
CA VAL A 485 -38.63 13.39 8.88
C VAL A 485 -39.97 13.10 8.20
N GLN A 486 -41.04 13.13 8.97
CA GLN A 486 -42.42 12.93 8.53
C GLN A 486 -43.38 13.83 9.31
N ASN A 487 -44.67 13.83 8.93
CA ASN A 487 -45.73 14.58 9.62
C ASN A 487 -45.40 16.07 9.85
N LEU A 488 -44.77 16.71 8.87
CA LEU A 488 -44.45 18.13 8.92
C LEU A 488 -45.73 18.96 9.06
N GLY A 489 -45.66 20.02 9.86
CA GLY A 489 -46.75 20.98 10.02
C GLY A 489 -47.15 21.65 8.71
N GLU A 490 -48.33 22.28 8.70
CA GLU A 490 -48.80 23.04 7.54
C GLU A 490 -47.78 24.14 7.16
N ASN A 491 -47.40 24.18 5.87
CA ASN A 491 -46.38 25.08 5.31
C ASN A 491 -44.97 24.94 5.92
N VAL A 492 -44.63 23.77 6.49
CA VAL A 492 -43.29 23.44 6.96
C VAL A 492 -42.56 22.57 5.92
N LYS A 493 -41.28 22.88 5.67
CA LYS A 493 -40.40 22.12 4.77
C LYS A 493 -39.08 21.76 5.46
N VAL A 494 -38.37 20.76 4.95
CA VAL A 494 -36.96 20.54 5.30
C VAL A 494 -36.08 21.61 4.64
N THR A 495 -35.02 22.05 5.31
CA THR A 495 -34.04 22.97 4.70
C THR A 495 -32.90 22.24 3.99
N GLY A 496 -32.81 20.92 4.20
CA GLY A 496 -31.71 20.07 3.76
C GLY A 496 -30.57 19.97 4.78
N LYS A 497 -30.48 20.90 5.73
CA LYS A 497 -29.40 20.92 6.72
C LYS A 497 -29.54 19.78 7.74
N ILE A 498 -28.45 19.05 7.94
CA ILE A 498 -28.34 17.93 8.88
C ILE A 498 -27.12 18.19 9.78
N THR A 499 -27.31 18.13 11.10
CA THR A 499 -26.24 18.32 12.07
C THR A 499 -25.89 17.01 12.76
N TRP A 500 -24.61 16.66 12.73
CA TRP A 500 -24.07 15.46 13.37
C TRP A 500 -23.58 15.77 14.78
N SER A 501 -23.94 14.91 15.74
CA SER A 501 -23.41 14.97 17.10
C SER A 501 -22.00 14.37 17.20
N LYS A 502 -21.71 13.37 16.36
CA LYS A 502 -20.42 12.69 16.21
C LYS A 502 -20.16 12.37 14.74
N LEU A 503 -18.90 12.20 14.38
CA LEU A 503 -18.49 11.77 13.03
C LEU A 503 -18.09 10.29 13.03
N GLU A 504 -18.88 9.45 13.70
CA GLU A 504 -18.66 8.01 13.83
C GLU A 504 -19.61 7.23 12.91
N ASP A 505 -19.31 5.97 12.59
CA ASP A 505 -20.26 5.08 11.92
C ASP A 505 -21.16 4.36 12.94
N GLY A 506 -22.25 3.77 12.44
CA GLY A 506 -23.23 3.06 13.25
C GLY A 506 -24.41 3.93 13.70
N LYS A 507 -25.25 3.34 14.57
CA LYS A 507 -26.52 3.94 14.99
C LYS A 507 -26.27 5.16 15.89
N GLN A 508 -26.75 6.33 15.47
CA GLN A 508 -26.61 7.58 16.20
C GLN A 508 -27.73 8.57 15.87
N GLU A 509 -27.82 9.64 16.65
CA GLU A 509 -28.78 10.73 16.43
C GLU A 509 -28.14 11.87 15.61
N VAL A 510 -28.89 12.33 14.60
CA VAL A 510 -28.63 13.55 13.85
C VAL A 510 -29.80 14.50 13.98
N LEU A 511 -29.56 15.80 13.80
CA LEU A 511 -30.60 16.82 13.83
C LEU A 511 -30.93 17.27 12.41
N VAL A 512 -32.19 17.13 12.00
CA VAL A 512 -32.68 17.58 10.68
C VAL A 512 -33.38 18.93 10.83
N GLU A 513 -32.92 19.94 10.11
CA GLU A 513 -33.50 21.29 10.17
C GLU A 513 -34.75 21.39 9.28
N ILE A 514 -35.83 21.89 9.87
CA ILE A 514 -37.10 22.21 9.22
C ILE A 514 -37.41 23.69 9.39
N GLU A 515 -38.17 24.27 8.48
CA GLU A 515 -38.49 25.70 8.43
C GLU A 515 -39.95 25.93 8.03
N ASP A 516 -40.62 26.90 8.65
CA ASP A 516 -41.97 27.35 8.28
C ASP A 516 -41.95 28.54 7.29
N GLU A 517 -43.12 28.92 6.78
CA GLU A 517 -43.27 30.05 5.84
C GLU A 517 -42.79 31.41 6.36
N LYS A 518 -42.63 31.56 7.69
CA LYS A 518 -42.18 32.78 8.35
C LYS A 518 -40.67 32.76 8.63
N GLY A 519 -39.98 31.69 8.25
CA GLY A 519 -38.56 31.47 8.50
C GLY A 519 -38.24 31.00 9.92
N ASN A 520 -39.24 30.60 10.72
CA ASN A 520 -38.96 29.94 11.99
C ASN A 520 -38.40 28.55 11.69
N LYS A 521 -37.39 28.13 12.44
CA LYS A 521 -36.67 26.86 12.25
C LYS A 521 -36.82 25.91 13.44
N ASN A 522 -36.74 24.62 13.18
CA ASN A 522 -36.59 23.62 14.25
C ASN A 522 -35.62 22.55 13.82
N SER A 523 -35.03 21.87 14.79
CA SER A 523 -34.11 20.76 14.57
C SER A 523 -34.73 19.51 15.16
N ILE A 524 -35.16 18.59 14.29
CA ILE A 524 -35.79 17.33 14.69
C ILE A 524 -34.69 16.29 14.92
N PRO A 525 -34.58 15.70 16.12
CA PRO A 525 -33.67 14.59 16.36
C PRO A 525 -34.16 13.33 15.66
N VAL A 526 -33.30 12.72 14.85
CA VAL A 526 -33.59 11.52 14.06
C VAL A 526 -32.49 10.49 14.26
N GLN A 527 -32.87 9.23 14.49
CA GLN A 527 -31.95 8.11 14.55
C GLN A 527 -31.56 7.65 13.13
N VAL A 528 -30.27 7.63 12.84
CA VAL A 528 -29.68 7.17 11.57
C VAL A 528 -28.62 6.11 11.82
N ASN A 529 -28.30 5.34 10.79
CA ASN A 529 -27.12 4.49 10.75
C ASN A 529 -26.03 5.19 9.92
N GLY A 530 -25.05 5.79 10.59
CA GLY A 530 -23.93 6.48 9.95
C GLY A 530 -23.08 5.49 9.16
N ILE A 531 -22.80 5.81 7.90
CA ILE A 531 -21.91 5.05 7.02
C ILE A 531 -20.79 5.94 6.47
N TYR A 532 -19.59 5.41 6.29
CA TYR A 532 -18.44 6.19 5.81
C TYR A 532 -18.34 6.32 4.29
N GLY A 533 -18.99 5.45 3.52
CA GLY A 533 -18.92 5.49 2.05
C GLY A 533 -17.48 5.39 1.53
N ASP A 534 -17.11 6.27 0.60
CA ASP A 534 -15.75 6.41 0.05
C ASP A 534 -15.02 7.58 0.75
N SER A 535 -14.31 7.28 1.83
CA SER A 535 -13.75 8.32 2.71
C SER A 535 -12.41 7.98 3.34
N ILE A 536 -11.71 9.02 3.78
CA ILE A 536 -10.53 8.95 4.65
C ILE A 536 -10.89 9.54 6.00
N ILE A 537 -10.59 8.81 7.07
CA ILE A 537 -10.92 9.15 8.45
C ILE A 537 -9.63 9.44 9.21
N PHE A 538 -9.55 10.63 9.80
CA PHE A 538 -8.44 11.06 10.64
C PHE A 538 -8.87 10.94 12.10
N GLN A 539 -8.21 10.07 12.87
CA GLN A 539 -8.48 9.90 14.29
C GLN A 539 -7.42 10.62 15.12
N GLY A 540 -7.85 11.26 16.20
CA GLY A 540 -6.98 11.97 17.14
C GLY A 540 -6.57 11.10 18.31
N LEU A 541 -6.58 11.69 19.51
CA LEU A 541 -6.46 10.96 20.76
C LEU A 541 -7.58 9.90 20.91
N SER A 542 -7.26 8.73 21.46
CA SER A 542 -8.21 7.62 21.72
C SER A 542 -8.81 7.01 20.44
N ASN A 543 -10.12 6.99 20.21
CA ASN A 543 -10.69 6.53 18.93
C ASN A 543 -11.49 7.65 18.26
N ASP A 544 -11.38 8.87 18.78
CA ASP A 544 -12.20 9.99 18.40
C ASP A 544 -11.88 10.43 16.96
N VAL A 545 -12.92 10.55 16.14
CA VAL A 545 -12.79 11.02 14.76
C VAL A 545 -12.66 12.54 14.75
N MET A 546 -11.51 13.04 14.30
CA MET A 546 -11.21 14.48 14.23
C MET A 546 -11.66 15.10 12.92
N SER A 547 -11.55 14.35 11.82
CA SER A 547 -12.04 14.79 10.51
C SER A 547 -12.37 13.60 9.60
N THR A 548 -13.36 13.80 8.74
CA THR A 548 -13.72 12.86 7.67
C THR A 548 -13.59 13.58 6.33
N VAL A 549 -12.95 12.93 5.36
CA VAL A 549 -12.82 13.43 3.98
C VAL A 549 -13.52 12.44 3.05
N THR A 550 -14.69 12.80 2.57
CA THR A 550 -15.57 11.91 1.78
C THR A 550 -15.69 12.38 0.34
N LEU A 551 -15.70 11.45 -0.62
CA LEU A 551 -15.90 11.74 -2.04
C LEU A 551 -17.39 11.82 -2.38
N ARG A 552 -17.89 12.99 -2.77
CA ARG A 552 -19.23 13.12 -3.39
C ARG A 552 -19.12 12.89 -4.89
N HIS A 553 -19.24 11.64 -5.32
CA HIS A 553 -19.08 11.25 -6.72
C HIS A 553 -20.00 11.98 -7.69
N ASN A 554 -21.25 12.26 -7.31
CA ASN A 554 -22.23 12.96 -8.16
C ASN A 554 -21.83 14.42 -8.45
N GLU A 555 -21.22 15.09 -7.48
CA GLU A 555 -20.81 16.49 -7.57
C GLU A 555 -19.34 16.67 -7.96
N LYS A 556 -18.55 15.60 -7.88
CA LYS A 556 -17.08 15.61 -7.98
C LYS A 556 -16.42 16.61 -7.02
N LYS A 557 -16.90 16.64 -5.77
CA LYS A 557 -16.37 17.50 -4.71
C LYS A 557 -16.07 16.71 -3.44
N LEU A 558 -15.13 17.22 -2.65
CA LEU A 558 -14.92 16.73 -1.30
C LEU A 558 -16.03 17.21 -0.36
N ASN A 559 -16.46 16.34 0.54
CA ASN A 559 -17.19 16.69 1.75
C ASN A 559 -16.25 16.47 2.93
N VAL A 560 -15.81 17.54 3.58
CA VAL A 560 -14.85 17.46 4.69
C VAL A 560 -15.47 18.03 5.97
N ASN A 561 -15.51 17.19 7.00
CA ASN A 561 -16.12 17.53 8.29
C ASN A 561 -15.11 17.43 9.41
N PHE A 562 -15.43 18.01 10.57
CA PHE A 562 -14.55 18.01 11.73
C PHE A 562 -15.30 17.90 13.05
N THR A 563 -14.59 17.47 14.09
CA THR A 563 -15.02 17.67 15.48
C THR A 563 -14.22 18.81 16.12
N ASN A 564 -14.82 19.48 17.10
CA ASN A 564 -14.24 20.64 17.78
C ASN A 564 -13.24 20.29 18.88
N ASN A 565 -12.93 19.02 19.06
CA ASN A 565 -11.94 18.59 20.03
C ASN A 565 -10.53 18.94 19.54
N LYS A 566 -9.60 19.17 20.47
CA LYS A 566 -8.18 19.22 20.15
C LYS A 566 -7.78 17.86 19.56
N ILE A 567 -7.07 17.89 18.44
CA ILE A 567 -6.70 16.68 17.69
C ILE A 567 -5.90 15.71 18.57
N HIS A 568 -4.82 16.19 19.20
CA HIS A 568 -3.99 15.41 20.11
C HIS A 568 -3.13 16.29 21.04
N TYR A 569 -3.41 16.23 22.34
CA TYR A 569 -2.79 17.13 23.34
C TYR A 569 -1.25 16.96 23.53
N ARG A 570 -0.65 15.86 23.09
CA ARG A 570 0.81 15.63 23.19
C ARG A 570 1.63 16.16 22.02
N PHE A 571 1.01 16.51 20.90
CA PHE A 571 1.69 17.01 19.70
C PHE A 571 1.56 18.54 19.65
N GLU A 572 2.20 19.21 20.60
CA GLU A 572 2.20 20.68 20.65
C GLU A 572 3.14 21.25 19.57
N LYS A 573 2.59 22.09 18.67
CA LYS A 573 3.32 22.70 17.55
C LYS A 573 3.91 21.69 16.56
N GLU A 574 3.34 20.49 16.53
CA GLU A 574 3.73 19.43 15.61
C GLU A 574 2.54 19.09 14.71
N GLU A 575 2.79 18.98 13.40
CA GLU A 575 1.79 18.50 12.44
C GLU A 575 1.33 17.10 12.84
N TYR A 576 0.03 16.94 13.02
CA TYR A 576 -0.56 15.65 13.37
C TYR A 576 -1.27 15.02 12.16
N MET A 577 -1.90 15.84 11.33
CA MET A 577 -2.61 15.41 10.13
C MET A 577 -2.46 16.41 8.99
N GLY A 578 -2.38 15.90 7.77
CA GLY A 578 -2.22 16.72 6.57
C GLY A 578 -2.78 16.06 5.33
N LEU A 579 -3.25 16.89 4.39
CA LEU A 579 -3.79 16.46 3.11
C LEU A 579 -3.39 17.48 2.03
N ALA A 580 -2.82 16.97 0.94
CA ALA A 580 -2.54 17.74 -0.27
C ALA A 580 -3.15 17.02 -1.48
N ILE A 581 -3.84 17.78 -2.33
CA ILE A 581 -4.40 17.27 -3.58
C ILE A 581 -3.59 17.85 -4.74
N TYR A 582 -3.23 16.97 -5.66
CA TYR A 582 -2.57 17.30 -6.92
C TYR A 582 -3.45 16.86 -8.07
N ASP A 583 -3.45 17.64 -9.15
CA ASP A 583 -4.07 17.20 -10.40
C ASP A 583 -3.29 16.04 -11.03
N ARG A 584 -3.81 15.52 -12.15
CA ARG A 584 -3.16 14.45 -12.92
C ARG A 584 -1.76 14.79 -13.44
N ASN A 585 -1.39 16.07 -13.50
CA ASN A 585 -0.08 16.54 -13.92
C ASN A 585 0.82 16.87 -12.71
N GLY A 586 0.40 16.52 -11.49
CA GLY A 586 1.11 16.79 -10.24
C GLY A 586 1.13 18.26 -9.80
N ILE A 587 0.29 19.11 -10.38
CA ILE A 587 0.14 20.50 -9.93
C ILE A 587 -0.67 20.49 -8.64
N GLU A 588 -0.13 21.08 -7.57
CA GLU A 588 -0.82 21.20 -6.29
C GLU A 588 -2.09 22.07 -6.45
N LYS A 589 -3.24 21.49 -6.12
CA LYS A 589 -4.54 22.19 -6.08
C LYS A 589 -4.77 22.85 -4.74
N LYS A 590 -4.45 22.14 -3.65
CA LYS A 590 -4.60 22.62 -2.27
C LYS A 590 -3.76 21.74 -1.34
N ARG A 591 -3.19 22.35 -0.31
CA ARG A 591 -2.53 21.69 0.82
C ARG A 591 -3.02 22.28 2.12
N VAL A 592 -3.37 21.41 3.06
CA VAL A 592 -3.79 21.82 4.40
C VAL A 592 -3.24 20.81 5.41
N SER A 593 -2.74 21.32 6.52
CA SER A 593 -2.26 20.54 7.65
C SER A 593 -2.86 21.10 8.94
N ALA A 594 -2.87 20.30 10.01
CA ALA A 594 -3.28 20.72 11.34
C ALA A 594 -2.34 20.16 12.41
N GLU A 595 -1.98 20.99 13.37
CA GLU A 595 -1.20 20.62 14.54
C GLU A 595 -2.03 19.90 15.60
N GLY A 596 -1.40 19.13 16.49
CA GLY A 596 -2.11 18.39 17.54
C GLY A 596 -2.94 19.26 18.50
N GLN A 597 -2.57 20.53 18.73
CA GLN A 597 -3.36 21.43 19.59
C GLN A 597 -4.48 22.17 18.85
N GLU A 598 -4.51 22.10 17.52
CA GLU A 598 -5.61 22.66 16.72
C GLU A 598 -6.84 21.75 16.82
N THR A 599 -7.98 22.31 16.42
CA THR A 599 -9.17 21.52 16.08
C THR A 599 -9.15 21.19 14.59
N GLY A 600 -9.95 20.22 14.15
CA GLY A 600 -10.08 19.92 12.71
C GLY A 600 -10.73 21.03 11.88
N LYS A 601 -11.15 22.16 12.48
CA LYS A 601 -11.95 23.22 11.84
C LYS A 601 -11.30 23.79 10.59
N ARG A 602 -10.07 24.31 10.70
CA ARG A 602 -9.35 24.90 9.57
C ARG A 602 -9.07 23.86 8.49
N PHE A 603 -8.65 22.67 8.90
CA PHE A 603 -8.42 21.53 8.02
C PHE A 603 -9.65 21.22 7.15
N ALA A 604 -10.82 21.14 7.78
CA ALA A 604 -12.06 20.87 7.07
C ALA A 604 -12.53 22.04 6.21
N MET A 605 -12.56 23.26 6.74
CA MET A 605 -13.06 24.44 6.01
C MET A 605 -12.25 24.73 4.73
N ASP A 606 -10.94 24.51 4.75
CA ASP A 606 -10.08 24.74 3.58
C ASP A 606 -10.22 23.68 2.49
N LEU A 607 -10.70 22.48 2.83
CA LEU A 607 -10.84 21.34 1.92
C LEU A 607 -12.29 21.05 1.50
N ASN A 608 -13.28 21.48 2.28
CA ASN A 608 -14.68 21.24 1.99
C ASN A 608 -15.08 21.90 0.67
N GLU A 609 -15.97 21.25 -0.09
CA GLU A 609 -16.40 21.68 -1.43
C GLU A 609 -15.30 21.74 -2.50
N LEU A 610 -14.06 21.33 -2.19
CA LEU A 610 -12.96 21.32 -3.16
C LEU A 610 -13.25 20.31 -4.28
N ALA A 611 -13.25 20.79 -5.52
CA ALA A 611 -13.51 19.96 -6.69
C ALA A 611 -12.34 18.99 -6.97
N PHE A 612 -12.65 17.76 -7.38
CA PHE A 612 -11.68 16.75 -7.80
C PHE A 612 -12.02 16.18 -9.18
N GLU A 613 -11.02 15.64 -9.86
CA GLU A 613 -11.22 14.80 -11.04
C GLU A 613 -10.73 13.37 -10.74
N TYR A 614 -11.35 12.38 -11.38
CA TYR A 614 -10.82 11.02 -11.28
C TYR A 614 -9.39 10.99 -11.83
N GLY A 615 -8.45 10.39 -11.12
CA GLY A 615 -7.03 10.43 -11.44
C GLY A 615 -6.24 11.51 -10.70
N ASP A 616 -6.88 12.46 -10.03
CA ASP A 616 -6.21 13.34 -9.07
C ASP A 616 -5.56 12.50 -7.95
N VAL A 617 -4.47 13.02 -7.41
CA VAL A 617 -3.66 12.36 -6.38
C VAL A 617 -3.82 13.08 -5.06
N VAL A 618 -4.06 12.33 -3.99
CA VAL A 618 -4.13 12.84 -2.62
C VAL A 618 -2.95 12.30 -1.83
N LYS A 619 -2.05 13.19 -1.42
CA LYS A 619 -1.01 12.90 -0.42
C LYS A 619 -1.61 13.15 0.96
N VAL A 620 -1.60 12.13 1.80
CA VAL A 620 -2.09 12.19 3.17
C VAL A 620 -0.95 11.94 4.15
N PHE A 621 -0.88 12.78 5.18
CA PHE A 621 0.03 12.65 6.31
C PHE A 621 -0.77 12.38 7.60
N HIS A 622 -0.27 11.46 8.42
CA HIS A 622 -0.74 11.23 9.78
C HIS A 622 0.44 10.89 10.69
N ALA A 623 0.60 11.61 11.81
CA ALA A 623 1.73 11.42 12.73
C ALA A 623 1.72 10.02 13.38
N GLU A 624 0.52 9.49 13.66
CA GLU A 624 0.25 8.13 14.11
C GLU A 624 -0.42 7.31 12.99
N PRO A 625 0.32 6.66 12.09
CA PRO A 625 -0.18 6.22 10.80
C PRO A 625 -1.26 5.13 10.83
N ASP A 626 -1.42 4.44 11.96
CA ASP A 626 -2.41 3.41 12.23
C ASP A 626 -3.80 3.96 12.59
N ARG A 627 -3.85 5.24 12.98
CA ARG A 627 -5.06 6.02 13.28
C ARG A 627 -5.69 6.68 12.04
N LEU A 628 -5.04 6.57 10.88
CA LEU A 628 -5.63 6.92 9.60
C LEU A 628 -6.41 5.71 9.04
N LYS A 629 -7.72 5.84 8.86
CA LYS A 629 -8.55 4.82 8.20
C LYS A 629 -9.01 5.32 6.84
N TRP A 630 -9.29 4.40 5.92
CA TRP A 630 -9.97 4.74 4.67
C TRP A 630 -10.91 3.62 4.28
N TYR A 631 -12.04 4.02 3.72
CA TYR A 631 -13.17 3.17 3.37
C TYR A 631 -13.41 3.25 1.87
N GLN A 632 -13.76 2.11 1.29
CA GLN A 632 -14.28 2.00 -0.07
C GLN A 632 -15.64 1.35 0.01
N ASN A 633 -16.67 2.01 -0.50
CA ASN A 633 -18.05 1.56 -0.44
C ASN A 633 -18.46 1.12 0.98
N ASN A 634 -18.19 1.97 1.98
CA ASN A 634 -18.45 1.74 3.41
C ASN A 634 -17.70 0.53 4.02
N THR A 635 -16.76 -0.07 3.31
CA THR A 635 -15.96 -1.18 3.82
C THR A 635 -14.55 -0.69 4.14
N LEU A 636 -14.09 -0.95 5.37
CA LEU A 636 -12.72 -0.61 5.77
C LEU A 636 -11.73 -1.41 4.92
N VAL A 637 -10.81 -0.71 4.26
CA VAL A 637 -9.79 -1.34 3.42
C VAL A 637 -8.69 -1.95 4.30
N ASP A 638 -8.21 -3.16 3.96
CA ASP A 638 -7.06 -3.76 4.63
C ASP A 638 -5.80 -2.91 4.38
N GLN A 639 -5.19 -2.45 5.48
CA GLN A 639 -4.10 -1.49 5.45
C GLN A 639 -2.72 -2.14 5.30
N GLY A 640 -2.59 -3.46 5.49
CA GLY A 640 -1.34 -4.21 5.38
C GLY A 640 -0.12 -3.48 5.97
N LYS A 641 0.97 -3.38 5.19
CA LYS A 641 2.20 -2.65 5.57
C LYS A 641 2.03 -1.12 5.58
N ALA A 642 1.02 -0.57 4.89
CA ALA A 642 0.80 0.87 4.81
C ALA A 642 0.37 1.47 6.15
N LYS A 643 -0.18 0.66 7.07
CA LYS A 643 -0.52 1.04 8.45
C LYS A 643 0.64 1.72 9.21
N ASN A 644 1.89 1.42 8.84
CA ASN A 644 3.09 1.98 9.50
C ASN A 644 3.72 3.17 8.75
N LYS A 645 3.14 3.61 7.62
CA LYS A 645 3.67 4.73 6.82
C LYS A 645 2.94 6.03 7.18
N LYS A 646 3.69 7.02 7.69
CA LYS A 646 3.17 8.37 8.01
C LYS A 646 2.58 9.08 6.80
N GLU A 647 3.26 8.95 5.65
CA GLU A 647 2.79 9.49 4.38
C GLU A 647 2.23 8.38 3.49
N LYS A 648 1.08 8.67 2.87
CA LYS A 648 0.40 7.77 1.93
C LYS A 648 -0.08 8.57 0.73
N PHE A 649 -0.12 7.92 -0.43
CA PHE A 649 -0.62 8.50 -1.67
C PHE A 649 -1.84 7.72 -2.14
N PHE A 650 -2.92 8.44 -2.46
CA PHE A 650 -4.16 7.87 -2.96
C PHE A 650 -4.46 8.44 -4.33
N LYS A 651 -4.89 7.61 -5.26
CA LYS A 651 -5.49 8.04 -6.53
C LYS A 651 -7.01 8.09 -6.34
N ILE A 652 -7.65 9.18 -6.74
CA ILE A 652 -9.12 9.27 -6.70
C ILE A 652 -9.68 8.50 -7.90
N THR A 653 -10.52 7.49 -7.65
CA THR A 653 -11.13 6.64 -8.68
C THR A 653 -12.65 6.62 -8.54
N PRO A 654 -13.40 6.11 -9.54
CA PRO A 654 -14.83 5.86 -9.39
C PRO A 654 -15.20 4.91 -8.25
N GLN A 655 -14.24 4.15 -7.73
CA GLN A 655 -14.38 3.22 -6.59
C GLN A 655 -13.85 3.81 -5.27
N GLY A 656 -13.56 5.12 -5.23
CA GLY A 656 -13.07 5.82 -4.06
C GLY A 656 -11.56 6.05 -4.06
N PHE A 657 -10.98 6.15 -2.86
CA PHE A 657 -9.54 6.37 -2.66
C PHE A 657 -8.76 5.08 -2.85
N GLU A 658 -7.95 4.99 -3.91
CA GLU A 658 -7.09 3.84 -4.19
C GLU A 658 -5.67 4.12 -3.69
N LEU A 659 -5.19 3.36 -2.71
CA LEU A 659 -3.82 3.50 -2.20
C LEU A 659 -2.80 3.11 -3.29
N LYS A 660 -1.81 3.97 -3.54
CA LYS A 660 -0.71 3.71 -4.47
C LYS A 660 0.63 3.69 -3.74
N GLY A 661 1.46 2.69 -4.05
CA GLY A 661 2.83 2.56 -3.51
C GLY A 661 3.84 3.49 -4.20
N SER A 662 3.63 3.70 -5.50
CA SER A 662 4.27 4.72 -6.34
C SER A 662 3.23 5.17 -7.37
N LEU A 663 3.34 6.41 -7.83
CA LEU A 663 2.38 6.99 -8.78
C LEU A 663 2.76 6.78 -10.25
N GLN A 664 3.97 6.27 -10.50
CA GLN A 664 4.45 5.93 -11.84
C GLN A 664 3.97 4.52 -12.26
N GLU A 665 3.75 4.33 -13.56
CA GLU A 665 3.56 3.01 -14.16
C GLU A 665 4.86 2.63 -14.88
N VAL A 666 5.47 1.50 -14.48
CA VAL A 666 6.72 1.01 -15.07
C VAL A 666 6.44 -0.30 -15.79
N THR A 667 6.76 -0.35 -17.08
CA THR A 667 6.73 -1.57 -17.89
C THR A 667 8.15 -1.99 -18.20
N ALA A 668 8.53 -3.22 -17.81
CA ALA A 668 9.83 -3.79 -18.16
C ALA A 668 9.92 -4.03 -19.67
N LYS A 669 11.04 -3.63 -20.29
CA LYS A 669 11.37 -3.86 -21.70
C LYS A 669 12.55 -4.83 -21.78
N PRO A 670 12.30 -6.14 -21.98
CA PRO A 670 13.36 -7.12 -22.12
C PRO A 670 14.40 -6.71 -23.15
N GLN A 671 15.68 -6.87 -22.82
CA GLN A 671 16.79 -6.52 -23.70
C GLN A 671 17.57 -7.76 -24.14
N GLN A 672 18.19 -7.69 -25.31
CA GLN A 672 19.12 -8.69 -25.81
C GLN A 672 20.43 -7.99 -26.18
N LEU A 673 21.53 -8.41 -25.57
CA LEU A 673 22.86 -7.85 -25.78
C LEU A 673 23.82 -8.91 -26.32
N VAL A 674 24.87 -8.48 -27.02
CA VAL A 674 25.97 -9.38 -27.39
C VAL A 674 27.00 -9.38 -26.26
N VAL A 675 27.59 -10.53 -25.97
CA VAL A 675 28.61 -10.68 -24.94
C VAL A 675 29.73 -9.64 -25.09
N GLY A 676 30.15 -9.07 -23.96
CA GLY A 676 31.17 -8.03 -23.92
C GLY A 676 30.72 -6.68 -24.47
N THR A 677 29.42 -6.40 -24.48
CA THR A 677 28.91 -5.02 -24.72
C THR A 677 29.35 -4.12 -23.57
N ASP A 678 29.84 -2.91 -23.88
CA ASP A 678 30.28 -1.98 -22.84
C ASP A 678 29.08 -1.58 -21.96
N VAL A 679 29.22 -1.83 -20.66
CA VAL A 679 28.18 -1.57 -19.68
C VAL A 679 27.98 -0.07 -19.47
N GLU A 680 29.02 0.76 -19.69
CA GLU A 680 28.91 2.22 -19.56
C GLU A 680 28.09 2.87 -20.69
N GLU A 681 27.93 2.18 -21.83
CA GLU A 681 27.15 2.67 -22.97
C GLU A 681 25.65 2.30 -22.89
N LEU A 682 25.26 1.49 -21.91
CA LEU A 682 23.86 1.08 -21.72
C LEU A 682 23.03 2.20 -21.11
N ASP A 683 21.96 2.63 -21.80
CA ASP A 683 20.98 3.57 -21.27
C ASP A 683 19.89 2.82 -20.46
N PRO A 684 19.77 3.04 -19.14
CA PRO A 684 18.70 2.46 -18.32
C PRO A 684 17.28 2.74 -18.86
N LYS A 685 17.09 3.83 -19.61
CA LYS A 685 15.79 4.17 -20.23
C LYS A 685 15.37 3.21 -21.34
N ALA A 686 16.30 2.45 -21.93
CA ALA A 686 15.96 1.43 -22.91
C ALA A 686 15.28 0.20 -22.25
N PHE A 687 15.57 -0.05 -20.98
CA PHE A 687 15.13 -1.24 -20.23
C PHE A 687 13.75 -1.10 -19.60
N VAL A 688 13.20 0.11 -19.51
CA VAL A 688 11.88 0.36 -18.93
C VAL A 688 11.12 1.44 -19.69
N GLU A 689 9.81 1.31 -19.76
CA GLU A 689 8.92 2.41 -20.12
C GLU A 689 8.27 2.94 -18.86
N VAL A 690 8.51 4.21 -18.55
CA VAL A 690 7.97 4.87 -17.37
C VAL A 690 6.94 5.90 -17.81
N LYS A 691 5.75 5.80 -17.24
CA LYS A 691 4.71 6.83 -17.35
C LYS A 691 4.56 7.52 -16.00
N ASP A 692 4.45 8.85 -16.03
CA ASP A 692 4.29 9.71 -14.85
C ASP A 692 5.46 9.60 -13.83
N GLY A 693 6.67 9.30 -14.32
CA GLY A 693 7.90 9.19 -13.54
C GLY A 693 9.17 9.32 -14.39
N GLU A 694 10.32 9.14 -13.78
CA GLU A 694 11.64 9.21 -14.41
C GLU A 694 12.53 8.02 -14.03
N VAL A 695 13.39 7.62 -14.96
CA VAL A 695 14.38 6.55 -14.73
C VAL A 695 15.57 7.14 -13.96
N VAL A 696 15.91 6.55 -12.82
CA VAL A 696 17.06 6.95 -12.01
C VAL A 696 18.34 6.30 -12.52
N GLY A 697 18.31 4.98 -12.74
CA GLY A 697 19.46 4.21 -13.22
C GLY A 697 19.37 2.73 -12.87
N PHE A 698 20.44 1.98 -13.11
CA PHE A 698 20.55 0.59 -12.64
C PHE A 698 20.88 0.56 -11.14
N VAL A 699 20.26 -0.35 -10.39
CA VAL A 699 20.60 -0.60 -8.96
C VAL A 699 21.98 -1.28 -8.87
N GLY A 700 22.29 -2.14 -9.84
CA GLY A 700 23.61 -2.74 -10.07
C GLY A 700 23.87 -2.87 -11.57
N LYS A 701 25.13 -2.71 -11.99
CA LYS A 701 25.53 -2.77 -13.40
C LYS A 701 25.20 -4.15 -14.00
N PRO A 702 24.60 -4.21 -15.20
CA PRO A 702 24.41 -5.47 -15.93
C PRO A 702 25.72 -6.21 -16.14
N ASP A 703 25.71 -7.54 -15.99
CA ASP A 703 26.85 -8.38 -16.34
C ASP A 703 26.75 -8.81 -17.81
N THR A 704 27.45 -8.08 -18.68
CA THR A 704 27.50 -8.39 -20.12
C THR A 704 28.57 -9.43 -20.47
N THR A 705 29.32 -9.95 -19.51
CA THR A 705 30.36 -10.97 -19.75
C THR A 705 29.83 -12.39 -19.67
N LYS A 706 28.73 -12.58 -18.94
CA LYS A 706 28.10 -13.87 -18.73
C LYS A 706 26.96 -14.11 -19.73
N ILE A 707 27.06 -15.20 -20.48
CA ILE A 707 26.08 -15.59 -21.49
C ILE A 707 24.85 -16.26 -20.85
N GLY A 708 23.67 -15.98 -21.42
CA GLY A 708 22.39 -16.56 -21.04
C GLY A 708 21.38 -15.52 -20.53
N GLU A 709 20.23 -16.03 -20.08
CA GLU A 709 19.18 -15.22 -19.46
C GLU A 709 19.58 -14.79 -18.04
N GLN A 710 19.37 -13.52 -17.76
CA GLN A 710 19.60 -12.89 -16.46
C GLN A 710 18.56 -11.79 -16.22
N THR A 711 18.59 -11.21 -15.03
CA THR A 711 17.71 -10.09 -14.65
C THR A 711 18.56 -8.89 -14.25
N VAL A 712 18.15 -7.69 -14.66
CA VAL A 712 18.73 -6.43 -14.23
C VAL A 712 17.68 -5.61 -13.48
N GLU A 713 18.11 -4.95 -12.41
CA GLU A 713 17.25 -4.08 -11.61
C GLU A 713 17.39 -2.62 -12.04
N VAL A 714 16.27 -2.02 -12.46
CA VAL A 714 16.19 -0.59 -12.82
C VAL A 714 15.42 0.17 -11.74
N GLU A 715 16.05 1.20 -11.17
CA GLU A 715 15.42 2.14 -10.25
C GLU A 715 14.77 3.29 -11.02
N THR A 716 13.53 3.59 -10.64
CA THR A 716 12.70 4.68 -11.19
C THR A 716 12.14 5.49 -10.04
N LYS A 717 11.82 6.77 -10.26
CA LYS A 717 11.14 7.61 -9.27
C LYS A 717 9.96 8.33 -9.88
N ASP A 718 8.86 8.40 -9.13
CA ASP A 718 7.72 9.23 -9.53
C ASP A 718 8.03 10.73 -9.31
N MET A 719 7.10 11.59 -9.73
CA MET A 719 7.26 13.05 -9.62
C MET A 719 7.35 13.58 -8.17
N PHE A 720 7.02 12.76 -7.18
CA PHE A 720 7.15 13.09 -5.76
C PHE A 720 8.43 12.53 -5.13
N GLY A 721 9.27 11.87 -5.94
CA GLY A 721 10.55 11.28 -5.53
C GLY A 721 10.43 9.88 -4.93
N ASN A 722 9.26 9.23 -4.98
CA ASN A 722 9.13 7.86 -4.47
C ASN A 722 9.78 6.88 -5.45
N LYS A 723 10.72 6.08 -4.95
CA LYS A 723 11.49 5.12 -5.75
C LYS A 723 10.78 3.77 -5.89
N GLN A 724 10.91 3.17 -7.06
CA GLN A 724 10.49 1.80 -7.37
C GLN A 724 11.62 1.08 -8.11
N VAL A 725 11.89 -0.16 -7.71
CA VAL A 725 12.82 -1.06 -8.42
C VAL A 725 12.02 -2.03 -9.26
N THR A 726 12.39 -2.18 -10.53
CA THR A 726 11.76 -3.11 -11.48
C THR A 726 12.81 -4.07 -12.02
N GLU A 727 12.55 -5.37 -11.89
CA GLU A 727 13.37 -6.42 -12.52
C GLU A 727 13.04 -6.52 -14.01
N VAL A 728 14.06 -6.42 -14.85
CA VAL A 728 13.96 -6.48 -16.31
C VAL A 728 14.74 -7.68 -16.82
N PRO A 729 14.14 -8.57 -17.65
CA PRO A 729 14.87 -9.66 -18.28
C PRO A 729 15.93 -9.13 -19.26
N LEU A 730 17.12 -9.72 -19.21
CA LEU A 730 18.24 -9.44 -20.11
C LEU A 730 18.81 -10.76 -20.61
N GLU A 731 18.92 -10.93 -21.93
CA GLU A 731 19.59 -12.07 -22.55
C GLU A 731 20.93 -11.62 -23.14
N VAL A 732 22.04 -12.24 -22.70
CA VAL A 732 23.36 -12.02 -23.30
C VAL A 732 23.68 -13.16 -24.25
N THR A 733 23.99 -12.81 -25.49
CA THR A 733 24.12 -13.71 -26.65
C THR A 733 25.55 -13.77 -27.18
N TYR A 734 25.88 -14.82 -27.93
CA TYR A 734 27.23 -14.99 -28.49
C TYR A 734 27.57 -14.02 -29.62
N GLY A 735 26.59 -13.52 -30.39
CA GLY A 735 26.85 -12.72 -31.59
C GLY A 735 27.76 -13.43 -32.61
N ASP A 736 28.66 -12.68 -33.24
CA ASP A 736 29.71 -13.20 -34.13
C ASP A 736 31.00 -13.45 -33.33
N SER A 737 31.16 -14.66 -32.82
CA SER A 737 32.20 -14.95 -31.83
C SER A 737 32.82 -16.34 -31.92
N ILE A 738 33.97 -16.48 -31.25
CA ILE A 738 34.67 -17.73 -31.00
C ILE A 738 34.74 -17.92 -29.49
N ALA A 739 34.16 -19.00 -28.98
CA ALA A 739 34.14 -19.34 -27.56
C ALA A 739 35.15 -20.46 -27.26
N TYR A 740 36.06 -20.18 -26.33
CA TYR A 740 37.02 -21.11 -25.76
C TYR A 740 36.40 -21.71 -24.50
N VAL A 741 36.31 -23.05 -24.44
CA VAL A 741 35.73 -23.74 -23.28
C VAL A 741 36.84 -24.41 -22.49
N GLY A 742 37.06 -23.94 -21.26
CA GLY A 742 38.01 -24.43 -20.27
C GLY A 742 37.45 -25.57 -19.44
N TYR A 743 38.08 -25.94 -18.32
CA TYR A 743 37.69 -27.08 -17.49
C TYR A 743 36.21 -27.03 -17.02
N ASN A 744 35.62 -28.19 -16.71
CA ASN A 744 34.20 -28.31 -16.31
C ASN A 744 33.14 -27.72 -17.25
N ASN A 745 33.47 -27.50 -18.53
CA ASN A 745 32.63 -26.81 -19.52
C ASN A 745 32.37 -25.33 -19.24
N GLU A 746 33.22 -24.71 -18.44
CA GLU A 746 33.20 -23.27 -18.23
C GLU A 746 33.80 -22.55 -19.43
N ILE A 747 33.29 -21.36 -19.73
CA ILE A 747 33.78 -20.57 -20.83
C ILE A 747 35.02 -19.81 -20.36
N ALA A 748 36.16 -20.14 -20.95
CA ALA A 748 37.41 -19.49 -20.65
C ALA A 748 37.47 -18.07 -21.23
N SER A 749 37.00 -17.90 -22.46
CA SER A 749 36.93 -16.59 -23.12
C SER A 749 36.00 -16.65 -24.32
N VAL A 750 35.31 -15.56 -24.62
CA VAL A 750 34.58 -15.38 -25.88
C VAL A 750 35.17 -14.20 -26.63
N VAL A 751 35.78 -14.47 -27.79
CA VAL A 751 36.30 -13.44 -28.69
C VAL A 751 35.22 -13.06 -29.70
N THR A 752 34.73 -11.83 -29.65
CA THR A 752 33.60 -11.31 -30.40
C THR A 752 34.03 -10.19 -31.35
N LEU A 753 33.46 -10.17 -32.55
CA LEU A 753 33.64 -9.06 -33.49
C LEU A 753 32.70 -7.89 -33.14
N LYS A 754 33.26 -6.75 -32.76
CA LYS A 754 32.51 -5.49 -32.68
C LYS A 754 32.53 -4.84 -34.06
N HIS A 755 31.55 -5.18 -34.90
CA HIS A 755 31.51 -4.79 -36.31
C HIS A 755 31.52 -3.27 -36.55
N GLU A 756 30.82 -2.49 -35.72
CA GLU A 756 30.77 -1.03 -35.85
C GLU A 756 32.12 -0.36 -35.61
N GLU A 757 32.85 -0.82 -34.59
CA GLU A 757 34.18 -0.31 -34.24
C GLU A 757 35.32 -0.96 -35.03
N LYS A 758 35.04 -2.08 -35.71
CA LYS A 758 36.03 -2.99 -36.30
C LYS A 758 37.13 -3.43 -35.32
N LYS A 759 36.73 -3.78 -34.10
CA LYS A 759 37.64 -4.27 -33.05
C LYS A 759 37.22 -5.63 -32.52
N LEU A 760 38.20 -6.40 -32.04
CA LEU A 760 37.95 -7.59 -31.24
C LEU A 760 37.66 -7.19 -29.79
N HIS A 761 36.70 -7.89 -29.20
CA HIS A 761 36.47 -7.90 -27.76
C HIS A 761 36.59 -9.33 -27.24
N ALA A 762 37.18 -9.52 -26.07
CA ALA A 762 37.37 -10.80 -25.42
C ALA A 762 36.91 -10.70 -23.96
N THR A 763 36.12 -11.68 -23.52
CA THR A 763 35.81 -11.87 -22.09
C THR A 763 36.90 -12.70 -21.41
N ASP A 764 37.01 -12.57 -20.09
CA ASP A 764 37.86 -13.40 -19.25
C ASP A 764 37.07 -14.15 -18.17
N MET A 765 37.77 -15.02 -17.44
CA MET A 765 37.30 -15.71 -16.26
C MET A 765 38.31 -15.49 -15.12
N ASP A 766 37.84 -15.49 -13.87
CA ASP A 766 38.70 -15.32 -12.69
C ASP A 766 39.35 -16.64 -12.20
N GLU A 767 38.95 -17.77 -12.76
CA GLU A 767 39.49 -19.09 -12.42
C GLU A 767 40.53 -19.57 -13.44
N GLN A 768 41.31 -20.58 -13.07
CA GLN A 768 42.25 -21.22 -13.99
C GLN A 768 41.52 -21.81 -15.19
N ILE A 769 42.03 -21.58 -16.40
CA ILE A 769 41.40 -22.04 -17.65
C ILE A 769 41.22 -23.56 -17.66
N HIS A 770 42.22 -24.32 -17.19
CA HIS A 770 42.17 -25.77 -17.13
C HIS A 770 43.14 -26.42 -16.11
N GLU A 771 42.58 -27.17 -15.15
CA GLU A 771 43.31 -27.77 -14.00
C GLU A 771 44.46 -28.74 -14.38
N TYR A 772 44.37 -29.44 -15.51
CA TYR A 772 45.35 -30.47 -15.90
C TYR A 772 46.43 -30.06 -16.92
N PHE A 773 46.47 -28.80 -17.37
CA PHE A 773 47.45 -28.31 -18.35
C PHE A 773 48.47 -27.37 -17.68
N ASP A 774 49.38 -27.93 -16.88
CA ASP A 774 50.43 -27.18 -16.17
C ASP A 774 51.54 -26.71 -17.12
N LYS A 775 51.73 -25.38 -17.21
CA LYS A 775 52.70 -24.72 -18.10
C LYS A 775 52.58 -25.11 -19.58
N GLU A 776 51.39 -25.54 -19.97
CA GLU A 776 51.06 -25.88 -21.34
C GLU A 776 50.08 -24.85 -21.89
N GLN A 777 50.34 -24.37 -23.11
CA GLN A 777 49.41 -23.52 -23.83
C GLN A 777 48.08 -24.26 -24.03
N TYR A 778 46.99 -23.67 -23.54
CA TYR A 778 45.65 -24.23 -23.66
C TYR A 778 44.84 -23.54 -24.76
N MET A 779 44.98 -22.21 -24.87
CA MET A 779 44.28 -21.44 -25.89
C MET A 779 45.19 -20.37 -26.51
N GLY A 780 44.84 -19.92 -27.71
CA GLY A 780 45.56 -18.84 -28.37
C GLY A 780 44.83 -18.28 -29.58
N ILE A 781 45.23 -17.08 -29.97
CA ILE A 781 44.74 -16.38 -31.14
C ILE A 781 45.88 -15.62 -31.82
N THR A 782 45.95 -15.72 -33.14
CA THR A 782 46.85 -14.93 -33.98
C THR A 782 46.02 -14.24 -35.06
N LEU A 783 46.08 -12.92 -35.11
CA LEU A 783 45.45 -12.13 -36.16
C LEU A 783 46.49 -11.86 -37.26
N TYR A 784 46.16 -12.20 -38.50
CA TYR A 784 46.93 -11.90 -39.71
C TYR A 784 46.17 -10.88 -40.56
N ASP A 785 46.90 -9.98 -41.21
CA ASP A 785 46.33 -9.14 -42.27
C ASP A 785 45.95 -9.99 -43.51
N GLY A 786 45.21 -9.39 -44.44
CA GLY A 786 44.81 -10.05 -45.70
C GLY A 786 45.96 -10.55 -46.60
N ASN A 787 47.20 -10.11 -46.35
CA ASN A 787 48.40 -10.59 -47.07
C ASN A 787 49.13 -11.72 -46.33
N GLY A 788 48.70 -12.06 -45.11
CA GLY A 788 49.32 -13.09 -44.26
C GLY A 788 50.40 -12.56 -43.31
N THR A 789 50.52 -11.25 -43.12
CA THR A 789 51.43 -10.66 -42.12
C THR A 789 50.80 -10.74 -40.74
N GLU A 790 51.54 -11.23 -39.74
CA GLU A 790 51.06 -11.27 -38.36
C GLU A 790 50.89 -9.86 -37.78
N LYS A 791 49.68 -9.56 -37.29
CA LYS A 791 49.33 -8.33 -36.58
C LYS A 791 49.54 -8.47 -35.08
N LYS A 792 49.08 -9.58 -34.51
CA LYS A 792 49.19 -9.87 -33.07
C LYS A 792 49.06 -11.37 -32.82
N HIS A 793 49.87 -11.89 -31.91
CA HIS A 793 49.77 -13.22 -31.34
C HIS A 793 49.56 -13.13 -29.83
N VAL A 794 48.57 -13.86 -29.31
CA VAL A 794 48.24 -13.93 -27.88
C VAL A 794 47.93 -15.37 -27.53
N THR A 795 48.45 -15.84 -26.40
CA THR A 795 48.27 -17.21 -25.90
C THR A 795 47.91 -17.19 -24.43
N ALA A 796 47.27 -18.24 -23.95
CA ALA A 796 47.16 -18.51 -22.53
C ALA A 796 47.46 -19.96 -22.16
N GLU A 797 48.13 -20.14 -21.03
CA GLU A 797 48.41 -21.44 -20.41
C GLU A 797 47.18 -21.99 -19.65
N GLY A 798 47.12 -23.31 -19.43
CA GLY A 798 45.99 -23.91 -18.73
C GLY A 798 45.82 -23.47 -17.28
N GLN A 799 46.92 -23.28 -16.54
CA GLN A 799 46.87 -22.93 -15.11
C GLN A 799 46.73 -21.43 -14.81
N GLU A 800 46.75 -20.56 -15.83
CA GLU A 800 46.47 -19.15 -15.63
C GLU A 800 44.98 -18.84 -15.89
N THR A 801 44.57 -17.64 -15.51
CA THR A 801 43.26 -17.10 -15.89
C THR A 801 43.34 -16.50 -17.29
N SER A 802 42.20 -16.37 -17.97
CA SER A 802 42.16 -15.77 -19.32
C SER A 802 42.24 -14.24 -19.33
N LYS A 803 42.48 -13.60 -18.17
CA LYS A 803 42.53 -12.15 -18.02
C LYS A 803 43.59 -11.48 -18.90
N ASN A 804 44.83 -11.96 -18.86
CA ASN A 804 45.91 -11.41 -19.70
C ASN A 804 45.65 -11.64 -21.20
N PHE A 805 45.02 -12.77 -21.54
CA PHE A 805 44.58 -13.03 -22.91
C PHE A 805 43.54 -12.00 -23.35
N ALA A 806 42.50 -11.77 -22.55
CA ALA A 806 41.44 -10.82 -22.86
C ALA A 806 41.98 -9.39 -22.96
N GLU A 807 42.81 -8.94 -22.01
CA GLU A 807 43.43 -7.61 -22.01
C GLU A 807 44.24 -7.33 -23.30
N GLN A 808 44.93 -8.33 -23.84
CA GLN A 808 45.71 -8.18 -25.06
C GLN A 808 44.89 -8.30 -26.36
N VAL A 809 43.76 -8.99 -26.31
CA VAL A 809 42.85 -9.15 -27.46
C VAL A 809 41.87 -7.97 -27.56
N ASN A 810 41.46 -7.42 -26.42
CA ASN A 810 40.56 -6.29 -26.35
C ASN A 810 41.11 -5.07 -27.08
N GLY A 811 40.34 -4.58 -28.05
CA GLY A 811 40.67 -3.39 -28.85
C GLY A 811 41.54 -3.66 -30.08
N LEU A 812 41.92 -4.90 -30.36
CA LEU A 812 42.64 -5.25 -31.60
C LEU A 812 41.79 -4.91 -32.82
N GLN A 813 42.28 -4.04 -33.69
CA GLN A 813 41.60 -3.65 -34.91
C GLN A 813 41.70 -4.74 -35.98
N PHE A 814 40.59 -5.05 -36.64
CA PHE A 814 40.54 -5.97 -37.78
C PHE A 814 40.00 -5.26 -39.03
N GLU A 815 40.34 -5.77 -40.21
CA GLU A 815 39.66 -5.44 -41.45
C GLU A 815 38.97 -6.67 -42.04
N TYR A 816 37.89 -6.48 -42.79
CA TYR A 816 37.25 -7.60 -43.48
C TYR A 816 38.22 -8.17 -44.52
N GLY A 817 38.53 -9.45 -44.41
CA GLY A 817 39.58 -10.12 -45.18
C GLY A 817 40.79 -10.57 -44.35
N ASP A 818 40.96 -10.03 -43.14
CA ASP A 818 41.95 -10.52 -42.18
C ASP A 818 41.65 -11.99 -41.81
N VAL A 819 42.70 -12.72 -41.40
CA VAL A 819 42.61 -14.13 -41.02
C VAL A 819 42.99 -14.29 -39.56
N VAL A 820 42.13 -14.95 -38.80
CA VAL A 820 42.36 -15.32 -37.41
C VAL A 820 42.72 -16.78 -37.33
N LYS A 821 43.94 -17.08 -36.87
CA LYS A 821 44.34 -18.41 -36.44
C LYS A 821 44.00 -18.57 -34.97
N VAL A 822 43.30 -19.63 -34.63
CA VAL A 822 42.89 -19.97 -33.27
C VAL A 822 43.53 -21.28 -32.87
N PHE A 823 44.14 -21.30 -31.70
CA PHE A 823 44.67 -22.51 -31.07
C PHE A 823 43.77 -22.92 -29.90
N HIS A 824 43.46 -24.22 -29.81
CA HIS A 824 42.84 -24.82 -28.62
C HIS A 824 43.46 -26.21 -28.37
N ALA A 825 43.92 -26.48 -27.15
CA ALA A 825 44.56 -27.76 -26.81
C ALA A 825 43.59 -28.95 -26.93
N GLU A 826 42.30 -28.69 -26.70
CA GLU A 826 41.17 -29.61 -26.87
C GLU A 826 40.20 -29.09 -27.96
N PRO A 827 40.37 -29.45 -29.25
CA PRO A 827 39.70 -28.75 -30.35
C PRO A 827 38.16 -28.87 -30.33
N ASP A 828 37.60 -29.95 -29.80
CA ASP A 828 36.14 -30.15 -29.64
C ASP A 828 35.48 -29.19 -28.65
N ARG A 829 36.30 -28.46 -27.89
CA ARG A 829 35.87 -27.47 -26.90
C ARG A 829 35.99 -26.04 -27.41
N LEU A 830 36.45 -25.86 -28.64
CA LEU A 830 36.39 -24.60 -29.36
C LEU A 830 35.11 -24.51 -30.19
N LYS A 831 34.29 -23.49 -29.95
CA LYS A 831 33.01 -23.26 -30.65
C LYS A 831 33.01 -21.91 -31.34
N TRP A 832 32.30 -21.77 -32.44
CA TRP A 832 32.11 -20.47 -33.09
C TRP A 832 30.65 -20.24 -33.48
N TYR A 833 30.27 -18.98 -33.45
CA TYR A 833 28.91 -18.51 -33.62
C TYR A 833 28.87 -17.42 -34.69
N GLN A 834 27.79 -17.42 -35.46
CA GLN A 834 27.48 -16.39 -36.44
C GLN A 834 26.09 -15.84 -36.13
N ASN A 835 26.02 -14.55 -35.80
CA ASN A 835 24.79 -13.90 -35.37
C ASN A 835 24.05 -14.70 -34.29
N ASN A 836 24.77 -15.07 -33.21
CA ASN A 836 24.31 -15.92 -32.09
C ASN A 836 23.97 -17.38 -32.45
N ASN A 837 23.93 -17.76 -33.73
CA ASN A 837 23.67 -19.13 -34.13
C ASN A 837 24.95 -19.95 -34.05
N PHE A 838 24.87 -21.15 -33.47
CA PHE A 838 25.97 -22.09 -33.44
C PHE A 838 26.37 -22.48 -34.87
N ALA A 839 27.55 -22.03 -35.31
CA ALA A 839 28.03 -22.23 -36.67
C ALA A 839 28.95 -23.45 -36.77
N GLY A 840 29.59 -23.86 -35.67
CA GLY A 840 30.35 -25.11 -35.61
C GLY A 840 31.24 -25.23 -34.38
N GLN A 841 31.93 -26.37 -34.30
CA GLN A 841 32.91 -26.70 -33.26
C GLN A 841 34.07 -27.49 -33.86
N GLY A 842 35.23 -27.49 -33.20
CA GLY A 842 36.34 -28.33 -33.63
C GLY A 842 36.06 -29.82 -33.44
N GLU A 843 36.89 -30.68 -34.04
CA GLU A 843 36.75 -32.12 -33.95
C GLU A 843 37.64 -32.71 -32.85
N LYS A 844 37.17 -33.73 -32.12
CA LYS A 844 37.90 -34.35 -31.00
C LYS A 844 39.28 -34.92 -31.36
N LYS A 845 39.47 -35.32 -32.62
CA LYS A 845 40.78 -35.75 -33.17
C LYS A 845 41.25 -34.82 -34.30
N GLY A 846 40.70 -33.61 -34.36
CA GLY A 846 40.98 -32.61 -35.39
C GLY A 846 42.24 -31.80 -35.11
N ALA A 847 42.50 -30.83 -35.98
CA ALA A 847 43.61 -29.91 -35.82
C ALA A 847 43.39 -29.01 -34.58
N LYS A 848 44.45 -28.85 -33.77
CA LYS A 848 44.48 -27.88 -32.66
C LYS A 848 44.52 -26.43 -33.11
N GLU A 849 44.84 -26.21 -34.38
CA GLU A 849 44.88 -24.89 -35.00
C GLU A 849 43.82 -24.80 -36.09
N LEU A 850 42.92 -23.83 -35.94
CA LEU A 850 41.87 -23.52 -36.91
C LEU A 850 42.06 -22.08 -37.41
N PHE A 851 41.73 -21.84 -38.67
CA PHE A 851 41.78 -20.55 -39.34
C PHE A 851 40.38 -20.07 -39.70
N PHE A 852 40.12 -18.78 -39.47
CA PHE A 852 38.87 -18.11 -39.74
C PHE A 852 39.14 -16.82 -40.51
N LYS A 853 38.42 -16.62 -41.62
CA LYS A 853 38.40 -15.32 -42.29
C LYS A 853 37.42 -14.40 -41.59
N VAL A 854 37.83 -13.17 -41.30
CA VAL A 854 36.95 -12.15 -40.73
C VAL A 854 36.12 -11.52 -41.84
N THR A 855 34.80 -11.62 -41.75
CA THR A 855 33.86 -11.11 -42.75
C THR A 855 32.73 -10.32 -42.11
N ALA A 856 31.91 -9.65 -42.93
CA ALA A 856 30.70 -8.98 -42.47
C ALA A 856 29.64 -9.95 -41.89
N LYS A 857 29.83 -11.27 -42.04
CA LYS A 857 28.96 -12.32 -41.47
C LYS A 857 29.58 -13.02 -40.26
N GLY A 858 30.68 -12.49 -39.72
CA GLY A 858 31.41 -13.10 -38.62
C GLY A 858 32.67 -13.85 -39.05
N PHE A 859 33.08 -14.78 -38.20
CA PHE A 859 34.21 -15.68 -38.44
C PHE A 859 33.81 -16.82 -39.39
N GLU A 860 34.42 -16.88 -40.58
CA GLU A 860 34.19 -17.94 -41.56
C GLU A 860 35.35 -18.94 -41.59
N ARG A 861 35.10 -20.21 -41.24
CA ARG A 861 36.12 -21.27 -41.20
C ARG A 861 36.70 -21.56 -42.60
N ILE A 862 38.02 -21.72 -42.70
CA ILE A 862 38.73 -22.10 -43.95
C ILE A 862 39.64 -23.33 -43.76
N GLU A 863 39.62 -24.30 -44.69
CA GLU A 863 40.24 -25.64 -44.52
C GLU A 863 41.63 -25.83 -45.17
N THR A 864 42.04 -25.04 -46.16
CA THR A 864 43.41 -24.90 -46.76
C THR A 864 43.27 -24.16 -48.09
N GLN A 865 44.24 -23.33 -48.48
CA GLN A 865 44.18 -22.60 -49.77
C GLN A 865 45.01 -23.23 -50.90
N GLN A 866 45.66 -24.36 -50.67
CA GLN A 866 46.47 -25.05 -51.69
C GLN A 866 45.66 -26.04 -52.54
N GLU A 867 45.81 -25.95 -53.87
CA GLU A 867 45.34 -26.98 -54.80
C GLU A 867 46.49 -27.96 -55.09
N VAL A 868 46.24 -29.25 -54.86
CA VAL A 868 47.24 -30.30 -55.04
C VAL A 868 46.68 -31.37 -55.98
N LYS A 869 47.38 -31.62 -57.09
CA LYS A 869 47.00 -32.63 -58.09
C LYS A 869 48.00 -33.78 -58.06
N ALA A 870 47.52 -35.01 -57.89
CA ALA A 870 48.36 -36.21 -57.93
C ALA A 870 48.82 -36.51 -59.37
N VAL A 871 50.11 -36.82 -59.53
CA VAL A 871 50.75 -37.16 -60.82
C VAL A 871 51.20 -38.62 -60.77
N PRO A 872 50.47 -39.57 -61.40
CA PRO A 872 50.83 -40.98 -61.39
C PRO A 872 52.20 -41.25 -62.01
N GLN A 873 52.98 -42.15 -61.39
CA GLN A 873 54.34 -42.48 -61.83
C GLN A 873 54.47 -43.96 -62.20
N LYS A 874 55.34 -44.26 -63.18
CA LYS A 874 55.79 -45.63 -63.50
C LYS A 874 57.26 -45.78 -63.11
N VAL A 875 57.57 -46.82 -62.35
CA VAL A 875 58.93 -47.08 -61.82
C VAL A 875 59.36 -48.48 -62.23
N VAL A 876 60.61 -48.65 -62.63
CA VAL A 876 61.12 -49.99 -62.98
C VAL A 876 61.45 -50.75 -61.69
N ILE A 877 61.13 -52.04 -61.64
CA ILE A 877 61.43 -52.90 -60.49
C ILE A 877 62.92 -52.82 -60.11
N GLY A 878 63.19 -52.61 -58.83
CA GLY A 878 64.56 -52.47 -58.32
C GLY A 878 65.17 -51.07 -58.44
N THR A 879 64.39 -50.06 -58.83
CA THR A 879 64.82 -48.65 -58.73
C THR A 879 65.04 -48.28 -57.26
N ASP A 880 66.15 -47.63 -56.91
CA ASP A 880 66.38 -47.17 -55.55
C ASP A 880 65.34 -46.12 -55.14
N SER A 881 64.52 -46.45 -54.13
CA SER A 881 63.47 -45.58 -53.59
C SER A 881 63.98 -44.21 -53.12
N GLU A 882 65.26 -44.10 -52.72
CA GLU A 882 65.86 -42.84 -52.25
C GLU A 882 66.16 -41.87 -53.40
N THR A 883 66.17 -42.36 -54.65
CA THR A 883 66.37 -41.54 -55.85
C THR A 883 65.07 -40.94 -56.40
N LEU A 884 63.91 -41.30 -55.82
CA LEU A 884 62.61 -40.77 -56.23
C LEU A 884 62.39 -39.36 -55.67
N ASP A 885 62.00 -38.43 -56.54
CA ASP A 885 61.72 -37.04 -56.18
C ASP A 885 60.22 -36.83 -55.96
N ALA A 886 59.80 -36.56 -54.71
CA ALA A 886 58.41 -36.32 -54.34
C ALA A 886 57.75 -35.17 -55.13
N LYS A 887 58.52 -34.20 -55.63
CA LYS A 887 58.00 -33.10 -56.46
C LYS A 887 57.46 -33.58 -57.80
N LYS A 888 57.88 -34.76 -58.28
CA LYS A 888 57.35 -35.35 -59.53
C LYS A 888 56.01 -36.06 -59.34
N PHE A 889 55.60 -36.29 -58.09
CA PHE A 889 54.39 -37.05 -57.74
C PHE A 889 53.19 -36.13 -57.50
N VAL A 890 53.39 -34.82 -57.34
CA VAL A 890 52.30 -33.84 -57.14
C VAL A 890 52.60 -32.52 -57.87
N GLU A 891 51.54 -31.85 -58.31
CA GLU A 891 51.56 -30.46 -58.79
C GLU A 891 50.81 -29.59 -57.75
N VAL A 892 51.45 -28.53 -57.25
CA VAL A 892 50.91 -27.69 -56.15
C VAL A 892 50.82 -26.24 -56.61
N ASN A 893 49.63 -25.65 -56.50
CA ASN A 893 49.39 -24.21 -56.66
C ASN A 893 49.20 -23.56 -55.28
N ASP A 894 49.81 -22.39 -55.07
CA ASP A 894 49.78 -21.61 -53.82
C ASP A 894 50.24 -22.38 -52.56
N GLY A 895 51.19 -23.31 -52.75
CA GLY A 895 51.80 -24.11 -51.68
C GLY A 895 53.18 -24.68 -52.04
N GLU A 896 53.78 -25.40 -51.11
CA GLU A 896 55.11 -26.02 -51.21
C GLU A 896 55.04 -27.53 -50.90
N VAL A 897 55.77 -28.35 -51.68
CA VAL A 897 55.91 -29.80 -51.42
C VAL A 897 56.91 -30.05 -50.29
N VAL A 898 56.48 -30.77 -49.25
CA VAL A 898 57.31 -31.12 -48.09
C VAL A 898 58.11 -32.40 -48.33
N GLY A 899 57.48 -33.47 -48.83
CA GLY A 899 58.15 -34.76 -49.10
C GLY A 899 57.24 -35.99 -49.06
N PHE A 900 57.80 -37.20 -49.18
CA PHE A 900 57.04 -38.45 -49.02
C PHE A 900 56.73 -38.75 -47.55
N VAL A 901 55.53 -39.24 -47.28
CA VAL A 901 55.12 -39.81 -45.99
C VAL A 901 55.35 -41.32 -46.04
N GLY A 902 56.57 -41.75 -45.71
CA GLY A 902 57.05 -43.15 -45.79
C GLY A 902 57.87 -43.48 -47.05
N LYS A 903 58.71 -44.54 -47.01
CA LYS A 903 59.56 -44.96 -48.15
C LYS A 903 58.73 -45.69 -49.23
N PRO A 904 58.80 -45.31 -50.53
CA PRO A 904 58.15 -46.05 -51.62
C PRO A 904 58.72 -47.48 -51.80
N ASP A 905 57.87 -48.48 -52.02
CA ASP A 905 58.31 -49.86 -52.33
C ASP A 905 58.53 -50.02 -53.84
N THR A 906 59.74 -50.37 -54.28
CA THR A 906 60.07 -50.60 -55.70
C THR A 906 60.44 -52.04 -56.00
N THR A 907 60.27 -52.94 -55.03
CA THR A 907 60.76 -54.33 -55.09
C THR A 907 59.71 -55.31 -55.59
N THR A 908 58.44 -54.91 -55.61
CA THR A 908 57.30 -55.73 -56.03
C THR A 908 56.65 -55.16 -57.28
N ILE A 909 56.36 -55.99 -58.29
CA ILE A 909 55.63 -55.59 -59.51
C ILE A 909 54.17 -55.29 -59.19
N GLY A 910 53.63 -54.22 -59.78
CA GLY A 910 52.21 -53.91 -59.75
C GLY A 910 51.89 -52.47 -59.35
N LYS A 911 50.59 -52.17 -59.30
CA LYS A 911 50.07 -50.87 -58.87
C LYS A 911 50.09 -50.75 -57.35
N GLN A 912 50.50 -49.60 -56.87
CA GLN A 912 50.59 -49.25 -55.46
C GLN A 912 50.35 -47.74 -55.27
N THR A 913 50.32 -47.28 -54.03
CA THR A 913 50.05 -45.88 -53.67
C THR A 913 51.16 -45.35 -52.77
N VAL A 914 51.67 -44.16 -53.09
CA VAL A 914 52.61 -43.40 -52.24
C VAL A 914 51.93 -42.15 -51.68
N ARG A 915 52.40 -41.62 -50.56
CA ARG A 915 51.80 -40.46 -49.89
C ARG A 915 52.76 -39.27 -49.92
N VAL A 916 52.29 -38.08 -50.30
CA VAL A 916 53.10 -36.85 -50.39
C VAL A 916 52.49 -35.73 -49.55
N GLU A 917 53.28 -35.09 -48.69
CA GLU A 917 52.87 -33.95 -47.86
C GLU A 917 53.20 -32.60 -48.53
N THR A 918 52.30 -31.62 -48.41
CA THR A 918 52.34 -30.26 -48.99
C THR A 918 51.88 -29.22 -47.96
N LYS A 919 52.27 -27.94 -48.05
CA LYS A 919 51.82 -26.85 -47.15
C LYS A 919 51.44 -25.56 -47.90
N ASP A 920 50.42 -24.82 -47.46
CA ASP A 920 50.02 -23.52 -48.04
C ASP A 920 50.79 -22.31 -47.46
N ARG A 921 50.52 -21.09 -47.97
CA ARG A 921 51.16 -19.83 -47.53
C ARG A 921 50.92 -19.44 -46.06
N PHE A 922 49.89 -20.00 -45.42
CA PHE A 922 49.59 -19.79 -44.00
C PHE A 922 50.13 -20.94 -43.13
N GLY A 923 50.82 -21.92 -43.74
CA GLY A 923 51.44 -23.06 -43.07
C GLY A 923 50.55 -24.29 -42.96
N ASN A 924 49.35 -24.32 -43.57
CA ASN A 924 48.45 -25.47 -43.46
C ASN A 924 48.95 -26.67 -44.29
N LYS A 925 49.13 -27.82 -43.66
CA LYS A 925 49.61 -29.05 -44.31
C LYS A 925 48.48 -29.89 -44.92
N LYS A 926 48.76 -30.58 -46.03
CA LYS A 926 47.86 -31.53 -46.73
C LYS A 926 48.65 -32.73 -47.25
N VAL A 927 48.14 -33.94 -47.00
CA VAL A 927 48.72 -35.20 -47.50
C VAL A 927 47.89 -35.69 -48.69
N THR A 928 48.55 -35.98 -49.81
CA THR A 928 47.93 -36.46 -51.05
C THR A 928 48.42 -37.86 -51.38
N GLU A 929 47.50 -38.77 -51.69
CA GLU A 929 47.79 -40.12 -52.16
C GLU A 929 48.01 -40.13 -53.68
N VAL A 930 49.12 -40.72 -54.12
CA VAL A 930 49.55 -40.72 -55.52
C VAL A 930 49.75 -42.16 -56.02
N PRO A 931 49.12 -42.56 -57.14
CA PRO A 931 49.34 -43.89 -57.72
C PRO A 931 50.77 -44.05 -58.28
N MET A 932 51.40 -45.18 -58.00
CA MET A 932 52.69 -45.59 -58.56
C MET A 932 52.57 -47.02 -59.10
N GLU A 933 53.04 -47.29 -60.33
CA GLU A 933 53.06 -48.64 -60.92
C GLU A 933 54.49 -49.10 -61.10
N VAL A 934 54.85 -50.24 -60.50
CA VAL A 934 56.16 -50.86 -60.66
C VAL A 934 56.11 -51.89 -61.78
N THR A 935 56.92 -51.71 -62.82
CA THR A 935 56.91 -52.49 -64.06
C THR A 935 58.21 -53.27 -64.25
N TYR A 936 58.18 -54.31 -65.10
CA TYR A 936 59.41 -54.98 -65.52
C TYR A 936 60.26 -54.02 -66.37
N GLY A 937 61.58 -54.13 -66.23
CA GLY A 937 62.54 -53.48 -67.12
C GLY A 937 63.00 -54.42 -68.22
N ASP A 938 64.25 -54.26 -68.63
CA ASP A 938 64.95 -55.25 -69.45
C ASP A 938 65.48 -56.33 -68.51
N SER A 939 64.72 -57.42 -68.36
CA SER A 939 64.85 -58.35 -67.24
C SER A 939 64.84 -59.82 -67.67
N VAL A 940 65.65 -60.65 -67.00
CA VAL A 940 65.52 -62.10 -66.99
C VAL A 940 64.79 -62.52 -65.71
N VAL A 941 63.76 -63.34 -65.85
CA VAL A 941 62.90 -63.82 -64.77
C VAL A 941 62.98 -65.33 -64.71
N TYR A 942 63.47 -65.87 -63.60
CA TYR A 942 63.46 -67.32 -63.40
C TYR A 942 62.42 -67.72 -62.36
N GLN A 943 61.72 -68.82 -62.67
CA GLN A 943 60.68 -69.39 -61.83
C GLN A 943 61.15 -70.71 -61.25
N GLY A 944 60.78 -70.93 -59.99
CA GLY A 944 61.06 -72.15 -59.25
C GLY A 944 59.91 -73.16 -59.33
N VAL A 945 59.69 -73.90 -58.25
CA VAL A 945 58.53 -74.80 -58.10
C VAL A 945 57.21 -74.07 -58.39
N SER A 946 56.26 -74.77 -59.05
CA SER A 946 54.91 -74.25 -59.33
C SER A 946 54.85 -72.96 -60.16
N ASN A 947 55.88 -72.68 -60.98
CA ASN A 947 56.00 -71.45 -61.78
C ASN A 947 56.05 -70.15 -60.94
N ILE A 948 56.40 -70.23 -59.66
CA ILE A 948 56.55 -69.05 -58.80
C ILE A 948 57.85 -68.34 -59.17
N THR A 949 57.77 -67.04 -59.47
CA THR A 949 58.95 -66.20 -59.71
C THR A 949 59.82 -66.17 -58.47
N ARG A 950 61.09 -66.55 -58.61
CA ARG A 950 62.05 -66.55 -57.50
C ARG A 950 62.95 -65.33 -57.52
N SER A 951 63.36 -64.89 -58.71
CA SER A 951 64.15 -63.68 -58.89
C SER A 951 63.88 -63.06 -60.26
N ILE A 952 63.95 -61.73 -60.30
CA ILE A 952 63.90 -60.91 -61.50
C ILE A 952 65.23 -60.17 -61.56
N VAL A 953 66.09 -60.54 -62.51
CA VAL A 953 67.37 -59.87 -62.78
C VAL A 953 67.15 -58.84 -63.88
N THR A 954 67.19 -57.56 -63.52
CA THR A 954 66.91 -56.41 -64.38
C THR A 954 68.18 -55.63 -64.69
N LEU A 955 68.33 -55.19 -65.94
CA LEU A 955 69.35 -54.25 -66.36
C LEU A 955 68.95 -52.84 -65.90
N ASN A 956 69.70 -52.26 -64.96
CA ASN A 956 69.62 -50.83 -64.70
C ASN A 956 70.50 -50.10 -65.73
N HIS A 957 69.87 -49.56 -66.78
CA HIS A 957 70.57 -48.84 -67.85
C HIS A 957 71.22 -47.54 -67.40
N GLY A 958 70.69 -46.88 -66.36
CA GLY A 958 71.25 -45.63 -65.82
C GLY A 958 72.56 -45.87 -65.08
N GLU A 959 72.59 -46.91 -64.24
CA GLU A 959 73.79 -47.27 -63.47
C GLU A 959 74.71 -48.26 -64.18
N LYS A 960 74.26 -48.86 -65.28
CA LYS A 960 74.91 -49.99 -65.98
C LYS A 960 75.23 -51.16 -65.04
N LYS A 961 74.29 -51.49 -64.15
CA LYS A 961 74.40 -52.59 -63.18
C LYS A 961 73.21 -53.54 -63.27
N LEU A 962 73.44 -54.80 -62.90
CA LEU A 962 72.36 -55.77 -62.69
C LEU A 962 71.71 -55.54 -61.33
N HIS A 963 70.38 -55.59 -61.31
CA HIS A 963 69.57 -55.62 -60.10
C HIS A 963 68.72 -56.88 -60.07
N ALA A 964 68.86 -57.71 -59.04
CA ALA A 964 68.12 -58.93 -58.82
C ALA A 964 67.19 -58.80 -57.61
N THR A 965 65.91 -59.11 -57.78
CA THR A 965 64.99 -59.35 -56.65
C THR A 965 65.17 -60.75 -56.08
N PHE A 966 64.67 -61.00 -54.88
CA PHE A 966 64.66 -62.36 -54.32
C PHE A 966 63.37 -62.66 -53.57
N THR A 967 63.14 -63.95 -53.39
CA THR A 967 62.21 -64.54 -52.44
C THR A 967 62.99 -65.39 -51.42
N ASP A 968 62.51 -65.43 -50.18
CA ASP A 968 63.07 -66.27 -49.11
C ASP A 968 62.60 -67.73 -49.16
N GLU A 969 61.88 -68.12 -50.21
CA GLU A 969 61.43 -69.50 -50.40
C GLU A 969 62.46 -70.35 -51.16
N THR A 970 62.44 -71.65 -50.89
CA THR A 970 63.22 -72.64 -51.63
C THR A 970 62.90 -72.57 -53.13
N ILE A 971 63.95 -72.48 -53.96
CA ILE A 971 63.84 -72.34 -55.41
C ILE A 971 63.09 -73.55 -56.00
N HIS A 972 63.58 -74.77 -55.78
CA HIS A 972 62.93 -76.01 -56.22
C HIS A 972 63.31 -77.23 -55.38
N TYR A 973 62.36 -77.69 -54.54
CA TYR A 973 62.58 -78.76 -53.55
C TYR A 973 62.97 -80.14 -54.12
N ARG A 974 62.79 -80.43 -55.41
CA ARG A 974 63.20 -81.71 -56.03
C ARG A 974 64.65 -81.76 -56.54
N PHE A 975 65.31 -80.62 -56.70
CA PHE A 975 66.70 -80.55 -57.16
C PHE A 975 67.60 -80.47 -55.92
N VAL A 976 67.98 -81.63 -55.38
CA VAL A 976 68.78 -81.74 -54.15
C VAL A 976 70.26 -81.77 -54.51
N ASN A 977 71.04 -80.80 -54.02
CA ASN A 977 72.46 -80.62 -54.35
C ASN A 977 72.73 -80.48 -55.87
N GLU A 978 71.74 -79.99 -56.61
CA GLU A 978 71.82 -79.77 -58.06
C GLU A 978 71.65 -78.28 -58.36
N GLN A 979 72.51 -77.76 -59.23
CA GLN A 979 72.39 -76.40 -59.76
C GLN A 979 71.06 -76.24 -60.50
N TYR A 980 70.25 -75.29 -60.05
CA TYR A 980 68.96 -75.00 -60.67
C TYR A 980 69.03 -73.78 -61.59
N ILE A 981 69.76 -72.75 -61.19
CA ILE A 981 69.99 -71.53 -61.97
C ILE A 981 71.48 -71.20 -61.98
N GLY A 982 71.97 -70.72 -63.11
CA GLY A 982 73.30 -70.16 -63.27
C GLY A 982 73.24 -68.92 -64.15
N LEU A 983 74.01 -67.91 -63.81
CA LEU A 983 74.12 -66.66 -64.56
C LEU A 983 75.60 -66.32 -64.69
N THR A 984 76.06 -66.26 -65.93
CA THR A 984 77.42 -65.87 -66.29
C THR A 984 77.37 -64.65 -67.19
N LEU A 985 78.00 -63.56 -66.76
CA LEU A 985 78.18 -62.36 -67.57
C LEU A 985 79.57 -62.41 -68.23
N TYR A 986 79.63 -62.29 -69.55
CA TYR A 986 80.85 -62.19 -70.33
C TYR A 986 81.00 -60.77 -70.90
N ASP A 987 82.23 -60.28 -70.98
CA ASP A 987 82.53 -59.07 -71.74
C ASP A 987 82.40 -59.31 -73.26
N SER A 988 82.44 -58.23 -74.04
CA SER A 988 82.37 -58.29 -75.51
C SER A 988 83.47 -59.12 -76.20
N ASN A 989 84.57 -59.45 -75.50
CA ASN A 989 85.65 -60.30 -75.99
C ASN A 989 85.51 -61.77 -75.54
N GLY A 990 84.44 -62.10 -74.81
CA GLY A 990 84.17 -63.45 -74.30
C GLY A 990 84.85 -63.79 -72.97
N LYS A 991 85.42 -62.81 -72.25
CA LYS A 991 85.99 -63.03 -70.91
C LYS A 991 84.91 -62.96 -69.84
N GLU A 992 84.90 -63.91 -68.92
CA GLU A 992 83.95 -63.94 -67.80
C GLU A 992 84.17 -62.75 -66.85
N LYS A 993 83.10 -61.98 -66.62
CA LYS A 993 83.02 -60.87 -65.65
C LYS A 993 82.46 -61.32 -64.30
N LYS A 994 81.46 -62.19 -64.34
CA LYS A 994 80.75 -62.65 -63.14
C LYS A 994 80.10 -63.99 -63.42
N HIS A 995 80.23 -64.95 -62.51
CA HIS A 995 79.49 -66.20 -62.53
C HIS A 995 78.81 -66.39 -61.18
N VAL A 996 77.51 -66.65 -61.19
CA VAL A 996 76.69 -66.88 -60.00
C VAL A 996 75.79 -68.08 -60.27
N THR A 997 75.76 -69.03 -59.36
CA THR A 997 74.88 -70.20 -59.42
C THR A 997 74.04 -70.27 -58.14
N ALA A 998 72.93 -70.98 -58.23
CA ALA A 998 72.18 -71.40 -57.05
C ALA A 998 71.61 -72.80 -57.24
N GLU A 999 71.63 -73.56 -56.15
CA GLU A 999 71.09 -74.92 -56.10
C GLU A 999 69.59 -74.90 -55.85
N GLY A 1000 68.90 -75.98 -56.23
CA GLY A 1000 67.45 -76.08 -56.07
C GLY A 1000 66.96 -75.95 -54.62
N GLN A 1001 67.74 -76.41 -53.63
CA GLN A 1001 67.36 -76.29 -52.21
C GLN A 1001 67.66 -74.92 -51.59
N GLU A 1002 68.34 -74.02 -52.31
CA GLU A 1002 68.62 -72.68 -51.81
C GLU A 1002 67.42 -71.75 -51.99
N THR A 1003 67.46 -70.59 -51.32
CA THR A 1003 66.60 -69.46 -51.64
C THR A 1003 67.30 -68.57 -52.65
N SER A 1004 66.51 -67.82 -53.42
CA SER A 1004 67.06 -66.86 -54.39
C SER A 1004 67.82 -65.67 -53.78
N LYS A 1005 67.86 -65.55 -52.45
CA LYS A 1005 68.47 -64.42 -51.75
C LYS A 1005 69.98 -64.31 -51.99
N LYS A 1006 70.74 -65.38 -51.71
CA LYS A 1006 72.19 -65.39 -51.95
C LYS A 1006 72.55 -65.21 -53.42
N PHE A 1007 71.69 -65.71 -54.31
CA PHE A 1007 71.83 -65.48 -55.74
C PHE A 1007 71.68 -63.99 -56.07
N ALA A 1008 70.61 -63.36 -55.60
CA ALA A 1008 70.35 -61.95 -55.85
C ALA A 1008 71.42 -61.04 -55.23
N GLU A 1009 71.86 -61.31 -54.00
CA GLU A 1009 72.94 -60.57 -53.33
C GLU A 1009 74.25 -60.59 -54.14
N GLN A 1010 74.56 -61.70 -54.80
CA GLN A 1010 75.76 -61.83 -55.62
C GLN A 1010 75.62 -61.22 -57.02
N VAL A 1011 74.40 -61.21 -57.59
CA VAL A 1011 74.10 -60.59 -58.89
C VAL A 1011 73.97 -59.07 -58.77
N ASN A 1012 73.40 -58.59 -57.66
CA ASN A 1012 73.19 -57.17 -57.40
C ASN A 1012 74.50 -56.39 -57.47
N GLY A 1013 74.50 -55.33 -58.28
CA GLY A 1013 75.64 -54.44 -58.47
C GLY A 1013 76.68 -54.93 -59.48
N ALA A 1014 76.50 -56.09 -60.11
CA ALA A 1014 77.37 -56.53 -61.19
C ALA A 1014 77.29 -55.55 -62.38
N MET A 1015 78.42 -54.93 -62.76
CA MET A 1015 78.47 -53.96 -63.84
C MET A 1015 78.45 -54.63 -65.21
N PHE A 1016 77.64 -54.11 -66.13
CA PHE A 1016 77.58 -54.54 -67.53
C PHE A 1016 77.91 -53.39 -68.48
N GLU A 1017 78.36 -53.73 -69.68
CA GLU A 1017 78.47 -52.78 -70.80
C GLU A 1017 77.62 -53.26 -71.98
N TYR A 1018 77.24 -52.33 -72.87
CA TYR A 1018 76.53 -52.72 -74.09
C TYR A 1018 77.48 -53.49 -75.00
N GLY A 1019 77.07 -54.68 -75.42
CA GLY A 1019 77.91 -55.64 -76.12
C GLY A 1019 78.32 -56.85 -75.26
N ASP A 1020 78.19 -56.77 -73.93
CA ASP A 1020 78.37 -57.91 -73.03
C ASP A 1020 77.32 -59.00 -73.29
N VAL A 1021 77.66 -60.24 -72.97
CA VAL A 1021 76.77 -61.40 -73.15
C VAL A 1021 76.41 -61.99 -71.79
N LEU A 1022 75.13 -61.96 -71.46
CA LEU A 1022 74.54 -62.59 -70.30
C LEU A 1022 74.09 -64.01 -70.65
N LYS A 1023 74.86 -65.00 -70.21
CA LYS A 1023 74.54 -66.41 -70.35
C LYS A 1023 73.78 -66.91 -69.11
N VAL A 1024 72.65 -67.54 -69.32
CA VAL A 1024 71.76 -68.01 -68.26
C VAL A 1024 71.52 -69.51 -68.41
N TYR A 1025 71.97 -70.28 -67.44
CA TYR A 1025 71.63 -71.68 -67.25
C TYR A 1025 70.36 -71.80 -66.41
N HIS A 1026 69.42 -72.63 -66.83
CA HIS A 1026 68.25 -73.00 -66.02
C HIS A 1026 67.93 -74.49 -66.18
N ALA A 1027 67.82 -75.22 -65.06
CA ALA A 1027 67.61 -76.66 -65.06
C ALA A 1027 66.27 -77.06 -65.71
N GLU A 1028 65.24 -76.22 -65.56
CA GLU A 1028 63.94 -76.32 -66.23
C GLU A 1028 63.74 -75.13 -67.18
N SER A 1029 64.34 -75.13 -68.37
CA SER A 1029 64.46 -73.92 -69.20
C SER A 1029 63.12 -73.30 -69.65
N ASP A 1030 62.01 -74.04 -69.63
CA ASP A 1030 60.66 -73.52 -69.84
C ASP A 1030 60.13 -72.62 -68.70
N ARG A 1031 60.86 -72.52 -67.58
CA ARG A 1031 60.57 -71.61 -66.46
C ARG A 1031 61.43 -70.33 -66.45
N LEU A 1032 62.21 -70.11 -67.50
CA LEU A 1032 62.95 -68.87 -67.73
C LEU A 1032 62.18 -67.99 -68.72
N ASN A 1033 61.90 -66.75 -68.32
CA ASN A 1033 61.26 -65.73 -69.15
C ASN A 1033 62.17 -64.51 -69.23
N TRP A 1034 62.09 -63.71 -70.30
CA TRP A 1034 62.77 -62.43 -70.35
C TRP A 1034 61.88 -61.35 -70.98
N TYR A 1035 62.04 -60.16 -70.45
CA TYR A 1035 61.25 -58.99 -70.76
C TYR A 1035 62.17 -57.89 -71.26
N ASN A 1036 61.70 -57.09 -72.21
CA ASN A 1036 62.28 -55.79 -72.53
C ASN A 1036 61.20 -54.74 -72.36
N LYS A 1037 61.48 -53.66 -71.61
CA LYS A 1037 60.59 -52.53 -71.37
C LYS A 1037 59.16 -52.95 -71.01
N ASN A 1038 59.04 -53.91 -70.09
CA ASN A 1038 57.79 -54.48 -69.61
C ASN A 1038 57.02 -55.41 -70.57
N GLU A 1039 57.55 -55.67 -71.77
CA GLU A 1039 56.98 -56.62 -72.72
C GLU A 1039 57.70 -57.97 -72.63
N LEU A 1040 56.95 -59.08 -72.60
CA LEU A 1040 57.53 -60.43 -72.62
C LEU A 1040 58.07 -60.73 -74.02
N VAL A 1041 59.39 -60.75 -74.16
CA VAL A 1041 60.06 -60.93 -75.46
C VAL A 1041 60.32 -62.40 -75.76
N GLY A 1042 60.43 -63.24 -74.73
CA GLY A 1042 60.50 -64.68 -74.94
C GLY A 1042 60.52 -65.51 -73.68
N LYS A 1043 60.44 -66.83 -73.90
CA LYS A 1043 60.39 -67.87 -72.88
C LYS A 1043 61.24 -69.06 -73.33
N GLY A 1044 61.98 -69.67 -72.41
CA GLY A 1044 62.84 -70.80 -72.73
C GLY A 1044 62.02 -72.06 -73.12
N ASN A 1045 62.71 -73.06 -73.68
CA ASN A 1045 62.08 -74.27 -74.21
C ASN A 1045 62.79 -75.52 -73.67
N ALA A 1046 62.05 -76.31 -72.88
CA ALA A 1046 62.53 -77.52 -72.21
C ALA A 1046 63.17 -78.58 -73.15
N LYS A 1047 62.86 -78.57 -74.45
CA LYS A 1047 63.36 -79.57 -75.42
C LYS A 1047 64.60 -79.13 -76.20
N LYS A 1048 65.05 -77.88 -76.10
CA LYS A 1048 66.08 -77.34 -77.00
C LYS A 1048 67.41 -76.99 -76.32
N PHE A 1049 67.43 -76.34 -75.16
CA PHE A 1049 68.68 -75.96 -74.48
C PHE A 1049 68.50 -75.83 -72.95
N LYS A 1050 69.56 -76.08 -72.17
CA LYS A 1050 69.65 -75.75 -70.73
C LYS A 1050 70.31 -74.39 -70.47
N GLU A 1051 70.90 -73.79 -71.49
CA GLU A 1051 71.58 -72.49 -71.43
C GLU A 1051 71.07 -71.57 -72.54
N ILE A 1052 70.85 -70.30 -72.23
CA ILE A 1052 70.44 -69.26 -73.18
C ILE A 1052 71.36 -68.06 -73.00
N SER A 1053 71.86 -67.49 -74.10
CA SER A 1053 72.72 -66.32 -74.08
C SER A 1053 71.98 -65.09 -74.59
N PHE A 1054 72.16 -63.96 -73.92
CA PHE A 1054 71.59 -62.67 -74.27
C PHE A 1054 72.69 -61.64 -74.46
N LYS A 1055 72.78 -61.02 -75.63
CA LYS A 1055 73.58 -59.82 -75.82
C LYS A 1055 72.87 -58.64 -75.17
N ILE A 1056 73.55 -57.92 -74.30
CA ILE A 1056 73.03 -56.72 -73.65
C ILE A 1056 73.18 -55.53 -74.59
N THR A 1057 72.08 -54.86 -74.92
CA THR A 1057 72.05 -53.73 -75.84
C THR A 1057 71.33 -52.52 -75.24
N PRO A 1058 71.44 -51.33 -75.83
CA PRO A 1058 70.61 -50.18 -75.43
C PRO A 1058 69.10 -50.41 -75.56
N ASN A 1059 68.69 -51.42 -76.33
CA ASN A 1059 67.29 -51.78 -76.54
C ASN A 1059 66.82 -52.95 -75.65
N GLY A 1060 67.71 -53.47 -74.80
CA GLY A 1060 67.43 -54.56 -73.85
C GLY A 1060 68.21 -55.83 -74.16
N LEU A 1061 67.65 -56.96 -73.74
CA LEU A 1061 68.24 -58.29 -73.90
C LEU A 1061 67.90 -58.86 -75.28
N GLU A 1062 68.91 -59.11 -76.11
CA GLU A 1062 68.77 -59.76 -77.42
C GLU A 1062 69.31 -61.19 -77.37
N GLN A 1063 68.47 -62.19 -77.63
CA GLN A 1063 68.90 -63.59 -77.59
C GLN A 1063 69.90 -63.89 -78.73
N VAL A 1064 71.02 -64.54 -78.39
CA VAL A 1064 72.05 -65.01 -79.34
C VAL A 1064 72.20 -66.53 -79.25
N GLN A 1065 72.55 -67.18 -80.37
CA GLN A 1065 72.74 -68.64 -80.46
C GLN A 1065 74.13 -69.08 -80.01
#